data_AF-B5YMT7-F1
#
_entry.id   AF-B5YMT7-F1
#
_cell.length_a   1.000
_cell.length_b   1.000
_cell.length_c   1.000
_cell.angle_alpha   90.00
_cell.angle_beta   90.00
_cell.angle_gamma   90.00
#
_symmetry.space_group_name_H-M   'P 1'
#
loop_
_entity.id
_entity.type
_entity.pdbx_description
1 polymer ?
#
loop_
_entity_poly.entity_id
_entity_poly.type
_entity_poly.pdbx_seq_one_letter_code
_entity_poly.pdbx_strand_id
1 'polypeptide(L)'
;MTPITNSTDGGNGRISHRPNGGPDLNYLYAPEEDDTTVQVYVRSDGSKRTKKAQKRGRKSDNRSLTGQTLYLGGEEAGNGKIYCIPGHAERVLCIDTKNDDVYPVGPIFDASSMILNGKFKWLRGIVIGDIIFGLPCHADCILRIDTSTDECSVIEIPYEDYFDNEGGNDSAAHQERYRGWKYHGGTISPHDGCIYAIPQSAKRVLRIDPKAEECSFVGPEFEGRCKWYGGVVGKTDGAIYGIPQNAMGVLRIDASGVNFEDGDKNAPERVLVTIHGEFQVGGHKWHGAAAAEDGTIVSVLLCIVPALNAAYPKADSSASSTPEPEIYILDGESPGDIATGRHRTDGKYKYLGAMAGTDGNVYCFPSGSERVLQVDTVKRVARSVGPNLRDEGMESMFQNKWQNGLTTYQEGCVYAIPLAGETVLRVRTGTPIGNSLDAVNEPLSEVEVTTWKLPMPRKTLEKWEGGVLAQNGVMYCMPNNHKAVLQIVPVCVPSRDELAKAIEEREMERTRVREIQKQRRQEELEKKKAEKALKKEAKKAKAQSAQATKNPLDLTTPDGIRYKYSTGIATLRSSAHRVKYSLEHRKHDPNPVVDGKCTNTTFLPAEICEEDVFAYDTDEYDFHGTVVDMLEKCDPELIGHFRSLEGDRADTESRKLDNFVVPLTSLTLLPHLKQRLVNAGAVKDTKQPVNFYYQRPPTMRIQPGPARALVRAHNDAEYGHQNGELNYWLPLTSRRKTGVDLWVESSSGKGDFHQLRADFAEVASFHGSSCSHYINANHSLWTRVSLDFRVGIEGFFDPNWQMIGTTDDHSRKKVTL
;
A
#
# COMPACT_ATOMS: atom_id res chain seq x y z
N MET A 1 -15.28 -17.30 -46.46
CA MET A 1 -16.11 -16.80 -45.34
C MET A 1 -16.60 -18.02 -44.57
N THR A 2 -16.38 -18.03 -43.26
CA THR A 2 -16.79 -19.12 -42.35
C THR A 2 -17.40 -18.42 -41.13
N PRO A 3 -18.56 -18.85 -40.61
CA PRO A 3 -19.20 -18.13 -39.51
C PRO A 3 -18.33 -18.22 -38.26
N ILE A 4 -17.90 -17.06 -37.74
CA ILE A 4 -17.24 -16.97 -36.43
C ILE A 4 -18.30 -17.34 -35.38
N THR A 5 -18.00 -18.36 -34.59
CA THR A 5 -18.88 -18.81 -33.52
C THR A 5 -18.90 -17.80 -32.38
N ASN A 6 -20.01 -17.06 -32.25
CA ASN A 6 -20.28 -16.28 -31.04
C ASN A 6 -20.45 -17.22 -29.85
N SER A 7 -19.37 -17.46 -29.10
CA SER A 7 -19.43 -18.11 -27.79
C SER A 7 -20.04 -17.13 -26.79
N THR A 8 -21.37 -17.01 -26.79
CA THR A 8 -22.14 -16.32 -25.75
C THR A 8 -22.08 -17.14 -24.47
N ASP A 9 -20.97 -17.06 -23.75
CA ASP A 9 -20.80 -17.79 -22.51
C ASP A 9 -21.74 -17.24 -21.42
N GLY A 10 -22.35 -18.15 -20.67
CA GLY A 10 -23.70 -17.99 -20.12
C GLY A 10 -23.81 -17.24 -18.80
N GLY A 11 -23.31 -16.00 -18.70
CA GLY A 11 -23.31 -15.25 -17.44
C GLY A 11 -23.27 -13.72 -17.56
N ASN A 12 -22.08 -13.16 -17.74
CA ASN A 12 -21.71 -11.86 -17.16
C ASN A 12 -21.65 -10.69 -18.18
N GLY A 13 -22.39 -10.75 -19.30
CA GLY A 13 -22.48 -9.63 -20.26
C GLY A 13 -21.20 -9.28 -21.03
N ARG A 14 -20.09 -10.01 -20.81
CA ARG A 14 -18.79 -9.84 -21.46
C ARG A 14 -18.89 -10.08 -22.98
N ILE A 15 -18.20 -9.25 -23.76
CA ILE A 15 -17.96 -9.46 -25.19
C ILE A 15 -16.45 -9.52 -25.40
N SER A 16 -15.95 -10.59 -26.03
CA SER A 16 -14.52 -10.86 -26.20
C SER A 16 -14.12 -11.00 -27.67
N HIS A 17 -12.90 -10.58 -28.00
CA HIS A 17 -12.26 -10.83 -29.29
C HIS A 17 -10.77 -11.14 -29.08
N ARG A 18 -10.35 -12.35 -29.46
CA ARG A 18 -8.95 -12.78 -29.57
C ARG A 18 -8.53 -12.76 -31.04
N PRO A 19 -7.90 -11.69 -31.55
CA PRO A 19 -7.31 -11.69 -32.89
C PRO A 19 -5.98 -12.47 -32.88
N ASN A 20 -5.69 -13.20 -33.97
CA ASN A 20 -4.50 -14.06 -34.04
C ASN A 20 -3.19 -13.26 -33.85
N GLY A 21 -2.44 -13.56 -32.79
CA GLY A 21 -1.15 -12.91 -32.47
C GLY A 21 -1.26 -11.54 -31.79
N GLY A 22 -2.47 -11.14 -31.38
CA GLY A 22 -2.75 -9.88 -30.69
C GLY A 22 -3.27 -10.06 -29.27
N PRO A 23 -3.46 -8.94 -28.54
CA PRO A 23 -4.04 -8.93 -27.19
C PRO A 23 -5.52 -9.34 -27.21
N ASP A 24 -6.01 -9.92 -26.10
CA ASP A 24 -7.44 -10.21 -25.97
C ASP A 24 -8.21 -8.93 -25.58
N LEU A 25 -9.14 -8.52 -26.45
CA LEU A 25 -9.93 -7.32 -26.28
C LEU A 25 -11.30 -7.69 -25.72
N ASN A 26 -11.61 -7.22 -24.51
CA ASN A 26 -12.87 -7.51 -23.83
C ASN A 26 -13.62 -6.22 -23.46
N TYR A 27 -14.95 -6.27 -23.51
CA TYR A 27 -15.80 -5.23 -22.92
C TYR A 27 -16.43 -5.73 -21.62
N LEU A 28 -16.25 -4.96 -20.55
CA LEU A 28 -16.82 -5.20 -19.23
C LEU A 28 -17.91 -4.15 -18.95
N TYR A 29 -19.09 -4.61 -18.52
CA TYR A 29 -20.25 -3.78 -18.27
C TYR A 29 -20.60 -3.85 -16.79
N ALA A 30 -20.93 -2.71 -16.18
CA ALA A 30 -21.59 -2.72 -14.88
C ALA A 30 -22.95 -3.43 -15.01
N PRO A 31 -23.40 -4.21 -14.01
CA PRO A 31 -24.74 -4.77 -14.02
C PRO A 31 -25.80 -3.65 -14.00
N GLU A 32 -27.03 -4.00 -14.33
CA GLU A 32 -28.18 -3.18 -13.96
C GLU A 32 -28.37 -3.27 -12.43
N GLU A 33 -28.83 -2.20 -11.79
CA GLU A 33 -29.31 -2.26 -10.41
C GLU A 33 -30.60 -3.11 -10.42
N ASP A 34 -30.46 -4.43 -10.29
CA ASP A 34 -31.59 -5.35 -10.13
C ASP A 34 -32.37 -4.93 -8.87
N ASP A 35 -33.57 -4.38 -9.05
CA ASP A 35 -34.50 -3.95 -8.00
C ASP A 35 -34.78 -5.11 -7.05
N THR A 36 -34.03 -5.13 -5.94
CA THR A 36 -34.12 -6.15 -4.90
C THR A 36 -35.12 -5.76 -3.82
N THR A 37 -36.29 -5.26 -4.24
CA THR A 37 -37.48 -5.15 -3.39
C THR A 37 -37.92 -6.54 -2.88
N VAL A 38 -37.35 -6.95 -1.75
CA VAL A 38 -37.73 -8.17 -1.03
C VAL A 38 -39.15 -8.01 -0.46
N GLN A 39 -40.16 -8.28 -1.28
CA GLN A 39 -41.56 -8.22 -0.83
C GLN A 39 -41.84 -9.34 0.19
N VAL A 40 -41.81 -8.97 1.47
CA VAL A 40 -42.18 -9.84 2.59
C VAL A 40 -43.70 -9.89 2.70
N TYR A 41 -44.32 -10.88 2.06
CA TYR A 41 -45.73 -11.18 2.29
C TYR A 41 -45.91 -11.80 3.68
N VAL A 42 -46.60 -11.07 4.56
CA VAL A 42 -47.14 -11.59 5.81
C VAL A 42 -48.52 -12.19 5.52
N ARG A 43 -48.72 -13.45 5.90
CA ARG A 43 -50.04 -14.09 5.84
C ARG A 43 -50.90 -13.71 7.04
N SER A 44 -52.21 -13.88 6.92
CA SER A 44 -53.16 -13.74 8.04
C SER A 44 -52.95 -14.74 9.18
N ASP A 45 -52.11 -15.76 8.99
CA ASP A 45 -51.64 -16.70 10.02
C ASP A 45 -50.32 -16.25 10.71
N GLY A 46 -49.77 -15.08 10.36
CA GLY A 46 -48.52 -14.54 10.89
C GLY A 46 -47.24 -15.15 10.30
N SER A 47 -47.33 -16.18 9.45
CA SER A 47 -46.15 -16.82 8.86
C SER A 47 -45.49 -15.94 7.78
N LYS A 48 -44.16 -15.80 7.89
CA LYS A 48 -43.32 -15.19 6.85
C LYS A 48 -42.77 -16.29 5.94
N ARG A 49 -42.86 -16.11 4.62
CA ARG A 49 -42.24 -17.01 3.64
C ARG A 49 -41.51 -16.24 2.55
N THR A 50 -40.19 -16.39 2.50
CA THR A 50 -39.38 -15.99 1.35
C THR A 50 -39.57 -16.99 0.19
N LYS A 51 -39.59 -16.47 -1.04
CA LYS A 51 -39.43 -17.24 -2.28
C LYS A 51 -38.36 -16.55 -3.11
N LYS A 52 -37.27 -17.26 -3.46
CA LYS A 52 -36.44 -16.83 -4.59
C LYS A 52 -37.27 -16.95 -5.87
N ALA A 53 -37.38 -15.87 -6.64
CA ALA A 53 -37.92 -15.93 -7.99
C ALA A 53 -36.96 -16.75 -8.88
N GLN A 54 -37.50 -17.52 -9.82
CA GLN A 54 -36.73 -18.43 -10.66
C GLN A 54 -36.43 -17.77 -12.02
N LYS A 55 -35.19 -17.90 -12.51
CA LYS A 55 -34.71 -17.24 -13.74
C LYS A 55 -35.69 -17.44 -14.91
N ARG A 56 -36.19 -16.33 -15.46
CA ARG A 56 -36.68 -16.23 -16.86
C ARG A 56 -35.65 -15.44 -17.65
N GLY A 57 -35.37 -15.85 -18.88
CA GLY A 57 -34.20 -15.38 -19.63
C GLY A 57 -34.25 -13.88 -19.99
N ARG A 58 -33.17 -13.15 -19.68
CA ARG A 58 -32.91 -11.81 -20.25
C ARG A 58 -32.81 -11.95 -21.77
N LYS A 59 -33.62 -11.21 -22.52
CA LYS A 59 -33.26 -10.78 -23.88
C LYS A 59 -32.19 -9.69 -23.74
N SER A 60 -31.26 -9.63 -24.69
CA SER A 60 -30.05 -8.81 -24.58
C SER A 60 -30.27 -7.33 -24.97
N ASP A 61 -30.26 -6.43 -23.98
CA ASP A 61 -29.88 -5.02 -24.14
C ASP A 61 -29.43 -4.42 -22.78
N ASN A 62 -28.30 -4.89 -22.26
CA ASN A 62 -27.77 -4.45 -20.96
C ASN A 62 -26.98 -3.14 -21.09
N ARG A 63 -27.50 -2.02 -20.56
CA ARG A 63 -26.81 -0.71 -20.54
C ARG A 63 -27.16 0.13 -19.30
N SER A 64 -26.55 -0.21 -18.16
CA SER A 64 -26.65 0.55 -16.90
C SER A 64 -25.95 1.91 -16.95
N LEU A 65 -24.75 1.99 -17.53
CA LEU A 65 -24.05 3.25 -17.76
C LEU A 65 -24.77 4.07 -18.84
N THR A 66 -25.40 5.18 -18.45
CA THR A 66 -26.09 6.13 -19.33
C THR A 66 -25.23 7.38 -19.59
N GLY A 67 -25.81 8.56 -19.87
CA GLY A 67 -25.07 9.84 -20.01
C GLY A 67 -24.01 9.95 -21.13
N GLN A 68 -23.08 10.88 -20.99
CA GLN A 68 -21.91 11.16 -21.87
C GLN A 68 -20.73 11.62 -20.98
N THR A 69 -19.48 11.46 -21.42
CA THR A 69 -18.25 11.88 -20.70
C THR A 69 -18.19 11.44 -19.23
N LEU A 70 -18.40 10.14 -19.01
CA LEU A 70 -18.64 9.59 -17.68
C LEU A 70 -17.43 9.70 -16.75
N TYR A 71 -16.29 9.13 -17.13
CA TYR A 71 -15.07 9.09 -16.31
C TYR A 71 -13.89 9.72 -17.05
N LEU A 72 -13.13 10.54 -16.33
CA LEU A 72 -12.04 11.39 -16.85
C LEU A 72 -10.66 11.00 -16.30
N GLY A 73 -10.51 9.71 -15.98
CA GLY A 73 -9.35 9.13 -15.33
C GLY A 73 -9.76 7.96 -14.45
N GLY A 74 -8.79 7.35 -13.80
CA GLY A 74 -8.99 6.27 -12.86
C GLY A 74 -7.66 5.64 -12.52
N GLU A 75 -7.50 5.18 -11.28
CA GLU A 75 -6.22 4.73 -10.73
C GLU A 75 -6.41 3.37 -10.02
N GLU A 76 -5.40 2.50 -10.04
CA GLU A 76 -5.39 1.26 -9.23
C GLU A 76 -4.92 1.56 -7.81
N ALA A 77 -5.61 1.00 -6.82
CA ALA A 77 -5.24 1.08 -5.41
C ALA A 77 -4.52 -0.18 -4.91
N GLY A 78 -3.89 -0.09 -3.73
CA GLY A 78 -3.18 -1.21 -3.10
C GLY A 78 -4.06 -2.46 -2.84
N ASN A 79 -5.38 -2.30 -2.84
CA ASN A 79 -6.35 -3.38 -2.69
C ASN A 79 -6.62 -4.21 -3.97
N GLY A 80 -6.03 -3.84 -5.13
CA GLY A 80 -6.22 -4.51 -6.42
C GLY A 80 -7.50 -4.14 -7.16
N LYS A 81 -8.16 -3.03 -6.80
CA LYS A 81 -9.29 -2.42 -7.53
C LYS A 81 -8.86 -1.14 -8.23
N ILE A 82 -9.55 -0.80 -9.32
CA ILE A 82 -9.40 0.47 -10.05
C ILE A 82 -10.63 1.34 -9.79
N TYR A 83 -10.42 2.61 -9.44
CA TYR A 83 -11.48 3.58 -9.18
C TYR A 83 -11.52 4.64 -10.28
N CYS A 84 -12.58 4.63 -11.10
CA CYS A 84 -12.76 5.59 -12.19
C CYS A 84 -13.22 6.95 -11.66
N ILE A 85 -12.50 8.02 -11.99
CA ILE A 85 -12.76 9.39 -11.52
C ILE A 85 -13.92 10.02 -12.30
N PRO A 86 -15.05 10.40 -11.66
CA PRO A 86 -16.25 10.84 -12.35
C PRO A 86 -16.16 12.27 -12.90
N GLY A 87 -16.29 12.40 -14.22
CA GLY A 87 -16.47 13.67 -14.92
C GLY A 87 -17.95 14.08 -14.93
N HIS A 88 -18.77 13.36 -15.70
CA HIS A 88 -20.25 13.48 -15.69
C HIS A 88 -20.94 12.36 -14.94
N ALA A 89 -20.27 11.23 -14.69
CA ALA A 89 -20.87 10.16 -13.91
C ALA A 89 -21.29 10.68 -12.52
N GLU A 90 -22.43 10.20 -12.05
CA GLU A 90 -23.00 10.60 -10.76
C GLU A 90 -22.27 9.94 -9.58
N ARG A 91 -21.56 8.83 -9.81
CA ARG A 91 -20.87 8.05 -8.78
C ARG A 91 -19.49 7.60 -9.28
N VAL A 92 -18.57 7.32 -8.38
CA VAL A 92 -17.29 6.66 -8.69
C VAL A 92 -17.58 5.24 -9.21
N LEU A 93 -16.80 4.74 -10.17
CA LEU A 93 -16.94 3.37 -10.67
C LEU A 93 -15.75 2.52 -10.24
N CYS A 94 -15.99 1.52 -9.42
CA CYS A 94 -15.01 0.52 -9.05
C CYS A 94 -14.94 -0.60 -10.10
N ILE A 95 -13.74 -1.09 -10.37
CA ILE A 95 -13.44 -2.29 -11.16
C ILE A 95 -12.58 -3.20 -10.28
N ASP A 96 -13.07 -4.37 -9.93
CA ASP A 96 -12.28 -5.40 -9.23
C ASP A 96 -11.48 -6.20 -10.27
N THR A 97 -10.14 -6.08 -10.23
CA THR A 97 -9.26 -6.66 -11.26
C THR A 97 -9.08 -8.18 -11.13
N LYS A 98 -9.62 -8.80 -10.07
CA LYS A 98 -9.52 -10.24 -9.78
C LYS A 98 -10.63 -11.05 -10.45
N ASN A 99 -11.84 -10.49 -10.52
CA ASN A 99 -13.04 -11.11 -11.10
C ASN A 99 -13.52 -10.42 -12.39
N ASP A 100 -13.04 -9.21 -12.69
CA ASP A 100 -13.50 -8.29 -13.74
C ASP A 100 -14.91 -7.70 -13.46
N ASP A 101 -15.35 -7.68 -12.19
CA ASP A 101 -16.63 -7.09 -11.81
C ASP A 101 -16.54 -5.56 -11.76
N VAL A 102 -17.60 -4.88 -12.23
CA VAL A 102 -17.63 -3.42 -12.38
C VAL A 102 -18.89 -2.87 -11.70
N TYR A 103 -18.75 -1.93 -10.75
CA TYR A 103 -19.88 -1.46 -9.93
C TYR A 103 -19.68 -0.04 -9.37
N PRO A 104 -20.76 0.76 -9.17
CA PRO A 104 -20.65 2.11 -8.63
C PRO A 104 -20.46 2.12 -7.10
N VAL A 105 -19.58 3.00 -6.62
CA VAL A 105 -19.26 3.22 -5.19
C VAL A 105 -19.41 4.69 -4.80
N GLY A 106 -19.38 5.00 -3.50
CA GLY A 106 -19.59 6.36 -2.98
C GLY A 106 -21.02 6.91 -3.14
N PRO A 107 -21.27 8.17 -2.71
CA PRO A 107 -22.54 8.86 -2.82
C PRO A 107 -22.78 9.40 -4.24
N ILE A 108 -23.90 10.11 -4.43
CA ILE A 108 -24.27 10.75 -5.70
C ILE A 108 -23.76 12.21 -5.74
N PHE A 109 -23.00 12.51 -6.79
CA PHE A 109 -22.40 13.79 -7.15
C PHE A 109 -23.02 14.28 -8.47
N ASP A 110 -24.27 14.69 -8.42
CA ASP A 110 -25.12 15.08 -9.55
C ASP A 110 -25.28 16.61 -9.68
N ALA A 111 -26.24 17.07 -10.49
CA ALA A 111 -26.55 18.48 -10.65
C ALA A 111 -27.26 19.12 -9.43
N SER A 112 -27.77 18.35 -8.47
CA SER A 112 -28.36 18.86 -7.22
C SER A 112 -27.32 19.12 -6.12
N SER A 113 -26.19 18.42 -6.18
CA SER A 113 -25.13 18.41 -5.16
C SER A 113 -23.85 19.12 -5.57
N MET A 114 -23.61 19.33 -6.88
CA MET A 114 -22.34 19.81 -7.41
C MET A 114 -22.52 21.03 -8.34
N ILE A 115 -21.57 21.97 -8.28
CA ILE A 115 -21.59 23.17 -9.14
C ILE A 115 -21.53 22.85 -10.64
N LEU A 116 -21.86 23.84 -11.47
CA LEU A 116 -21.84 23.74 -12.94
C LEU A 116 -22.71 22.58 -13.50
N ASN A 117 -23.76 22.20 -12.76
CA ASN A 117 -24.68 21.07 -13.05
C ASN A 117 -24.01 19.69 -12.96
N GLY A 118 -23.03 19.50 -12.05
CA GLY A 118 -22.34 18.21 -11.85
C GLY A 118 -21.55 17.72 -13.06
N LYS A 119 -21.13 18.63 -13.94
CA LYS A 119 -20.39 18.33 -15.17
C LYS A 119 -18.88 18.54 -15.00
N PHE A 120 -18.08 17.81 -15.79
CA PHE A 120 -16.61 17.74 -15.78
C PHE A 120 -15.98 17.88 -14.37
N LYS A 121 -16.58 17.24 -13.34
CA LYS A 121 -16.29 17.55 -11.92
C LYS A 121 -14.80 17.42 -11.60
N TRP A 122 -14.27 16.22 -11.76
CA TRP A 122 -12.87 15.88 -11.50
C TRP A 122 -12.20 15.24 -12.72
N LEU A 123 -10.87 15.32 -12.81
CA LEU A 123 -10.07 14.81 -13.92
C LEU A 123 -8.74 14.25 -13.42
N ARG A 124 -8.52 12.95 -13.63
CA ARG A 124 -7.43 12.12 -13.05
C ARG A 124 -7.47 12.01 -11.53
N GLY A 125 -6.90 10.93 -11.00
CA GLY A 125 -6.67 10.73 -9.58
C GLY A 125 -5.18 10.77 -9.25
N ILE A 126 -4.86 10.82 -7.96
CA ILE A 126 -3.52 10.64 -7.40
C ILE A 126 -3.65 9.73 -6.18
N VAL A 127 -2.96 8.59 -6.19
CA VAL A 127 -3.00 7.58 -5.12
C VAL A 127 -1.92 7.90 -4.07
N ILE A 128 -2.30 8.01 -2.80
CA ILE A 128 -1.40 8.24 -1.66
C ILE A 128 -1.85 7.36 -0.50
N GLY A 129 -1.07 6.31 -0.21
CA GLY A 129 -1.52 5.25 0.69
C GLY A 129 -2.79 4.59 0.16
N ASP A 130 -3.79 4.44 1.03
CA ASP A 130 -5.11 3.90 0.68
C ASP A 130 -6.09 4.97 0.18
N ILE A 131 -5.68 6.24 0.02
CA ILE A 131 -6.55 7.34 -0.44
C ILE A 131 -6.26 7.70 -1.91
N ILE A 132 -7.31 7.95 -2.69
CA ILE A 132 -7.21 8.55 -4.03
C ILE A 132 -7.82 9.95 -4.02
N PHE A 133 -7.02 10.94 -4.42
CA PHE A 133 -7.41 12.33 -4.57
C PHE A 133 -7.75 12.64 -6.03
N GLY A 134 -9.03 12.80 -6.35
CA GLY A 134 -9.52 13.17 -7.69
C GLY A 134 -9.48 14.69 -7.90
N LEU A 135 -8.72 15.14 -8.91
CA LEU A 135 -8.33 16.55 -9.03
C LEU A 135 -9.44 17.42 -9.64
N PRO A 136 -9.71 18.63 -9.09
CA PRO A 136 -10.84 19.48 -9.51
C PRO A 136 -10.68 20.02 -10.93
N CYS A 137 -11.67 19.78 -11.79
CA CYS A 137 -11.70 20.33 -13.15
C CYS A 137 -12.81 21.38 -13.28
N HIS A 138 -14.06 21.04 -12.92
CA HIS A 138 -15.15 21.99 -12.76
C HIS A 138 -15.64 22.07 -11.30
N ALA A 139 -15.47 21.02 -10.52
CA ALA A 139 -15.79 21.03 -9.08
C ALA A 139 -14.97 22.07 -8.31
N ASP A 140 -15.54 22.58 -7.22
CA ASP A 140 -14.95 23.50 -6.24
C ASP A 140 -14.44 22.79 -4.97
N CYS A 141 -14.26 21.47 -5.07
CA CYS A 141 -13.76 20.58 -4.03
C CYS A 141 -12.89 19.47 -4.66
N ILE A 142 -12.00 18.86 -3.87
CA ILE A 142 -11.26 17.64 -4.26
C ILE A 142 -12.16 16.43 -4.00
N LEU A 143 -12.15 15.43 -4.88
CA LEU A 143 -12.77 14.13 -4.57
C LEU A 143 -11.81 13.31 -3.69
N ARG A 144 -12.27 12.80 -2.55
CA ARG A 144 -11.55 11.86 -1.70
C ARG A 144 -12.19 10.47 -1.85
N ILE A 145 -11.40 9.46 -2.17
CA ILE A 145 -11.84 8.06 -2.20
C ILE A 145 -10.99 7.29 -1.19
N ASP A 146 -11.63 6.65 -0.22
CA ASP A 146 -10.99 5.72 0.69
C ASP A 146 -11.09 4.30 0.14
N THR A 147 -9.95 3.73 -0.23
CA THR A 147 -9.90 2.42 -0.90
C THR A 147 -9.82 1.26 0.09
N SER A 148 -9.69 1.54 1.40
CA SER A 148 -9.85 0.53 2.44
C SER A 148 -11.33 0.19 2.69
N THR A 149 -12.23 1.18 2.52
CA THR A 149 -13.67 1.05 2.81
C THR A 149 -14.60 1.17 1.58
N ASP A 150 -14.09 1.58 0.40
CA ASP A 150 -14.86 2.04 -0.77
C ASP A 150 -15.70 3.32 -0.53
N GLU A 151 -15.47 4.04 0.57
CA GLU A 151 -16.15 5.31 0.84
C GLU A 151 -15.62 6.43 -0.06
N CYS A 152 -16.48 7.41 -0.37
CA CYS A 152 -16.08 8.60 -1.11
C CYS A 152 -16.69 9.85 -0.49
N SER A 153 -15.88 10.88 -0.31
CA SER A 153 -16.26 12.19 0.24
C SER A 153 -15.57 13.29 -0.57
N VAL A 154 -15.60 14.52 -0.09
CA VAL A 154 -14.95 15.67 -0.73
C VAL A 154 -14.18 16.51 0.29
N ILE A 155 -13.13 17.18 -0.18
CA ILE A 155 -12.32 18.13 0.58
C ILE A 155 -12.59 19.53 0.01
N GLU A 156 -12.88 20.50 0.86
CA GLU A 156 -13.20 21.86 0.44
C GLU A 156 -11.97 22.63 -0.05
N ILE A 157 -12.16 23.54 -1.01
CA ILE A 157 -11.13 24.47 -1.48
C ILE A 157 -11.49 25.87 -0.94
N PRO A 158 -10.63 26.51 -0.13
CA PRO A 158 -10.90 27.82 0.45
C PRO A 158 -10.64 28.93 -0.57
N TYR A 159 -11.57 29.18 -1.50
CA TYR A 159 -11.42 30.27 -2.47
C TYR A 159 -11.42 31.64 -1.79
N GLU A 160 -12.23 31.79 -0.75
CA GLU A 160 -12.51 33.04 -0.05
C GLU A 160 -11.36 33.52 0.85
N ASP A 161 -10.38 32.65 1.17
CA ASP A 161 -9.16 33.01 1.91
C ASP A 161 -8.02 33.51 0.99
N TYR A 162 -8.12 33.24 -0.32
CA TYR A 162 -7.04 33.50 -1.30
C TYR A 162 -7.44 34.43 -2.46
N PHE A 163 -8.71 34.76 -2.59
CA PHE A 163 -9.25 35.68 -3.60
C PHE A 163 -10.26 36.64 -2.96
N ASP A 164 -10.39 37.84 -3.52
CA ASP A 164 -11.36 38.84 -3.06
C ASP A 164 -12.80 38.29 -3.06
N ASN A 165 -13.49 38.49 -1.94
CA ASN A 165 -14.84 38.00 -1.69
C ASN A 165 -15.89 39.13 -1.58
N GLU A 166 -15.49 40.41 -1.76
CA GLU A 166 -16.46 41.51 -1.85
C GLU A 166 -17.28 41.42 -3.16
N GLY A 167 -18.54 41.88 -3.12
CA GLY A 167 -19.44 41.86 -4.28
C GLY A 167 -20.24 40.57 -4.51
N GLY A 168 -20.06 39.52 -3.71
CA GLY A 168 -20.89 38.30 -3.77
C GLY A 168 -20.68 37.51 -5.06
N ASN A 169 -21.69 37.40 -5.93
CA ASN A 169 -21.55 36.65 -7.19
C ASN A 169 -20.55 37.28 -8.18
N ASP A 170 -20.28 38.58 -8.05
CA ASP A 170 -19.28 39.27 -8.87
C ASP A 170 -17.86 39.19 -8.27
N SER A 171 -17.69 38.58 -7.08
CA SER A 171 -16.39 38.50 -6.39
C SER A 171 -15.37 37.63 -7.12
N ALA A 172 -14.07 37.88 -6.89
CA ALA A 172 -13.01 37.07 -7.47
C ALA A 172 -13.06 35.61 -6.99
N ALA A 173 -13.38 35.40 -5.71
CA ALA A 173 -13.59 34.08 -5.12
C ALA A 173 -14.74 33.33 -5.81
N HIS A 174 -15.89 33.98 -6.03
CA HIS A 174 -17.02 33.37 -6.73
C HIS A 174 -16.69 33.06 -8.19
N GLN A 175 -16.08 34.02 -8.91
CA GLN A 175 -15.68 33.81 -10.31
C GLN A 175 -14.67 32.67 -10.47
N GLU A 176 -13.76 32.49 -9.52
CA GLU A 176 -12.80 31.38 -9.51
C GLU A 176 -13.46 30.05 -9.13
N ARG A 177 -14.26 30.02 -8.06
CA ARG A 177 -15.06 28.87 -7.60
C ARG A 177 -15.90 28.30 -8.74
N TYR A 178 -16.66 29.15 -9.44
CA TYR A 178 -17.52 28.76 -10.56
C TYR A 178 -16.82 28.72 -11.94
N ARG A 179 -15.49 28.82 -11.99
CA ARG A 179 -14.74 28.65 -13.24
C ARG A 179 -14.80 27.20 -13.72
N GLY A 180 -15.11 27.00 -15.01
CA GLY A 180 -15.00 25.70 -15.67
C GLY A 180 -13.57 25.46 -16.21
N TRP A 181 -13.13 24.20 -16.20
CA TRP A 181 -11.77 23.77 -16.58
C TRP A 181 -10.67 24.51 -15.79
N LYS A 182 -10.82 24.58 -14.46
CA LYS A 182 -9.84 25.15 -13.52
C LYS A 182 -8.47 24.53 -13.70
N TYR A 183 -8.34 23.23 -13.43
CA TYR A 183 -7.09 22.48 -13.51
C TYR A 183 -7.18 21.35 -14.54
N HIS A 184 -6.03 20.87 -15.04
CA HIS A 184 -5.96 19.77 -15.98
C HIS A 184 -4.89 18.75 -15.57
N GLY A 185 -5.24 17.96 -14.56
CA GLY A 185 -4.32 17.04 -13.89
C GLY A 185 -3.35 17.76 -12.95
N GLY A 186 -2.42 16.98 -12.40
CA GLY A 186 -1.46 17.38 -11.38
C GLY A 186 -0.55 16.21 -11.06
N THR A 187 0.37 16.39 -10.11
CA THR A 187 1.21 15.30 -9.57
C THR A 187 1.74 15.67 -8.19
N ILE A 188 2.33 14.69 -7.49
CA ILE A 188 2.95 14.85 -6.18
C ILE A 188 4.34 15.49 -6.36
N SER A 189 4.72 16.48 -5.54
CA SER A 189 6.11 16.92 -5.46
C SER A 189 6.91 16.03 -4.50
N PRO A 190 8.11 15.54 -4.89
CA PRO A 190 8.97 14.77 -4.00
C PRO A 190 9.59 15.60 -2.85
N HIS A 191 9.45 16.92 -2.87
CA HIS A 191 10.04 17.82 -1.87
C HIS A 191 9.23 17.98 -0.58
N ASP A 192 7.90 17.98 -0.69
CA ASP A 192 6.96 18.12 0.44
C ASP A 192 5.95 16.95 0.55
N GLY A 193 5.82 16.14 -0.50
CA GLY A 193 4.83 15.06 -0.58
C GLY A 193 3.41 15.53 -0.92
N CYS A 194 3.24 16.78 -1.36
CA CYS A 194 1.93 17.39 -1.61
C CYS A 194 1.59 17.39 -3.11
N ILE A 195 0.29 17.46 -3.42
CA ILE A 195 -0.20 17.39 -4.80
C ILE A 195 -0.35 18.81 -5.35
N TYR A 196 0.18 19.05 -6.55
CA TYR A 196 0.05 20.32 -7.24
C TYR A 196 -0.78 20.15 -8.53
N ALA A 197 -1.95 20.79 -8.58
CA ALA A 197 -2.85 20.76 -9.73
C ALA A 197 -2.51 21.89 -10.72
N ILE A 198 -2.43 21.56 -12.00
CA ILE A 198 -1.90 22.43 -13.06
C ILE A 198 -2.98 23.37 -13.61
N PRO A 199 -2.85 24.70 -13.47
CA PRO A 199 -3.91 25.66 -13.81
C PRO A 199 -4.14 25.76 -15.33
N GLN A 200 -5.24 25.18 -15.79
CA GLN A 200 -5.64 25.21 -17.20
C GLN A 200 -6.34 26.53 -17.53
N SER A 201 -7.39 26.87 -16.77
CA SER A 201 -8.04 28.19 -16.79
C SER A 201 -8.02 28.88 -15.43
N ALA A 202 -7.73 28.16 -14.33
CA ALA A 202 -7.59 28.74 -12.99
C ALA A 202 -6.51 29.83 -12.94
N LYS A 203 -6.66 30.82 -12.05
CA LYS A 203 -5.72 31.94 -11.88
C LYS A 203 -4.41 31.48 -11.26
N ARG A 204 -4.42 30.66 -10.21
CA ARG A 204 -3.23 30.26 -9.42
C ARG A 204 -3.07 28.74 -9.40
N VAL A 205 -1.88 28.26 -9.04
CA VAL A 205 -1.63 26.82 -8.82
C VAL A 205 -2.31 26.41 -7.50
N LEU A 206 -2.99 25.27 -7.50
CA LEU A 206 -3.59 24.69 -6.29
C LEU A 206 -2.63 23.63 -5.72
N ARG A 207 -2.21 23.81 -4.47
CA ARG A 207 -1.53 22.82 -3.65
C ARG A 207 -2.57 22.13 -2.77
N ILE A 208 -2.43 20.82 -2.61
CA ILE A 208 -3.28 19.97 -1.75
C ILE A 208 -2.33 19.20 -0.84
N ASP A 209 -2.49 19.35 0.47
CA ASP A 209 -1.74 18.59 1.47
C ASP A 209 -2.51 17.30 1.82
N PRO A 210 -2.01 16.11 1.42
CA PRO A 210 -2.73 14.85 1.62
C PRO A 210 -2.61 14.30 3.06
N LYS A 211 -1.87 14.96 3.96
CA LYS A 211 -1.76 14.58 5.38
C LYS A 211 -2.68 15.43 6.26
N ALA A 212 -2.78 16.72 5.95
CA ALA A 212 -3.75 17.62 6.58
C ALA A 212 -5.16 17.51 5.99
N GLU A 213 -5.26 17.01 4.75
CA GLU A 213 -6.47 17.10 3.89
C GLU A 213 -6.91 18.57 3.66
N GLU A 214 -5.93 19.47 3.51
CA GLU A 214 -6.12 20.92 3.30
C GLU A 214 -5.68 21.38 1.90
N CYS A 215 -6.19 22.54 1.46
CA CYS A 215 -5.92 23.12 0.14
C CYS A 215 -5.40 24.56 0.25
N SER A 216 -4.38 24.92 -0.52
CA SER A 216 -3.80 26.28 -0.59
C SER A 216 -3.52 26.72 -2.03
N PHE A 217 -3.45 28.03 -2.27
CA PHE A 217 -3.11 28.58 -3.60
C PHE A 217 -1.70 29.19 -3.60
N VAL A 218 -0.86 28.74 -4.53
CA VAL A 218 0.57 29.09 -4.63
C VAL A 218 0.91 29.74 -5.98
N GLY A 219 2.03 30.47 -6.02
CA GLY A 219 2.47 31.22 -7.19
C GLY A 219 1.65 32.50 -7.50
N PRO A 220 2.01 33.23 -8.57
CA PRO A 220 1.29 34.43 -9.01
C PRO A 220 0.00 34.07 -9.76
N GLU A 221 -0.78 35.08 -10.14
CA GLU A 221 -1.93 34.88 -11.03
C GLU A 221 -1.52 34.82 -12.52
N PHE A 222 -2.14 33.90 -13.25
CA PHE A 222 -1.94 33.66 -14.67
C PHE A 222 -3.26 33.82 -15.42
N GLU A 223 -3.37 34.85 -16.26
CA GLU A 223 -4.60 35.11 -17.01
C GLU A 223 -4.80 34.21 -18.25
N GLY A 224 -6.07 34.06 -18.64
CA GLY A 224 -6.46 33.30 -19.84
C GLY A 224 -6.73 31.80 -19.63
N ARG A 225 -7.09 31.12 -20.72
CA ARG A 225 -7.68 29.76 -20.75
C ARG A 225 -6.86 28.76 -21.55
N CYS A 226 -6.95 27.49 -21.17
CA CYS A 226 -6.20 26.38 -21.76
C CYS A 226 -4.68 26.56 -21.71
N LYS A 227 -4.16 27.19 -20.63
CA LYS A 227 -2.75 27.57 -20.45
C LYS A 227 -1.83 26.35 -20.50
N TRP A 228 -1.92 25.47 -19.50
CA TRP A 228 -1.10 24.26 -19.37
C TRP A 228 -1.95 22.99 -19.24
N TYR A 229 -1.40 21.85 -19.69
CA TYR A 229 -2.10 20.57 -19.81
C TYR A 229 -1.26 19.40 -19.25
N GLY A 230 -1.59 18.96 -18.04
CA GLY A 230 -0.83 17.94 -17.31
C GLY A 230 0.45 18.49 -16.65
N GLY A 231 0.94 17.77 -15.64
CA GLY A 231 2.17 18.08 -14.92
C GLY A 231 3.05 16.83 -14.81
N VAL A 232 4.36 16.97 -15.00
CA VAL A 232 5.34 15.88 -14.92
C VAL A 232 6.49 16.30 -14.00
N VAL A 233 6.95 15.40 -13.12
CA VAL A 233 8.06 15.68 -12.20
C VAL A 233 9.40 15.61 -12.95
N GLY A 234 10.24 16.62 -12.78
CA GLY A 234 11.61 16.64 -13.27
C GLY A 234 12.52 15.69 -12.49
N LYS A 235 13.24 14.81 -13.19
CA LYS A 235 14.05 13.75 -12.59
C LYS A 235 15.29 14.26 -11.82
N THR A 236 15.79 15.44 -12.16
CA THR A 236 17.01 16.05 -11.57
C THR A 236 16.71 17.05 -10.45
N ASP A 237 15.70 17.91 -10.61
CA ASP A 237 15.35 18.96 -9.65
C ASP A 237 14.10 18.67 -8.81
N GLY A 238 13.32 17.65 -9.13
CA GLY A 238 12.05 17.34 -8.44
C GLY A 238 10.95 18.40 -8.62
N ALA A 239 11.13 19.37 -9.52
CA ALA A 239 10.11 20.38 -9.81
C ALA A 239 9.02 19.80 -10.73
N ILE A 240 7.82 20.37 -10.70
CA ILE A 240 6.70 19.93 -11.52
C ILE A 240 6.58 20.85 -12.75
N TYR A 241 6.62 20.23 -13.93
CA TYR A 241 6.61 20.90 -15.23
C TYR A 241 5.24 20.78 -15.91
N GLY A 242 4.58 21.92 -16.14
CA GLY A 242 3.29 22.04 -16.83
C GLY A 242 3.45 22.37 -18.31
N ILE A 243 2.83 21.55 -19.18
CA ILE A 243 3.05 21.59 -20.64
C ILE A 243 2.23 22.72 -21.31
N PRO A 244 2.84 23.66 -22.06
CA PRO A 244 2.15 24.86 -22.57
C PRO A 244 1.29 24.61 -23.82
N GLN A 245 -0.01 24.38 -23.60
CA GLN A 245 -0.99 24.22 -24.67
C GLN A 245 -1.29 25.55 -25.38
N ASN A 246 -1.66 26.58 -24.60
CA ASN A 246 -1.83 27.97 -25.08
C ASN A 246 -0.93 28.99 -24.34
N ALA A 247 -0.28 28.62 -23.23
CA ALA A 247 0.60 29.53 -22.48
C ALA A 247 1.85 29.93 -23.27
N MET A 248 2.49 31.04 -22.87
CA MET A 248 3.70 31.57 -23.53
C MET A 248 4.99 30.81 -23.19
N GLY A 249 5.02 30.01 -22.14
CA GLY A 249 6.19 29.24 -21.70
C GLY A 249 5.78 28.06 -20.84
N VAL A 250 6.72 27.14 -20.59
CA VAL A 250 6.55 25.98 -19.70
C VAL A 250 6.37 26.47 -18.27
N LEU A 251 5.37 25.96 -17.56
CA LEU A 251 5.20 26.23 -16.12
C LEU A 251 6.17 25.33 -15.33
N ARG A 252 6.90 25.89 -14.37
CA ARG A 252 7.72 25.15 -13.40
C ARG A 252 7.25 25.50 -11.98
N ILE A 253 6.98 24.47 -11.18
CA ILE A 253 6.56 24.58 -9.77
C ILE A 253 7.59 23.85 -8.92
N ASP A 254 8.28 24.58 -8.03
CA ASP A 254 9.40 24.07 -7.24
C ASP A 254 9.12 24.27 -5.74
N ALA A 255 8.85 23.16 -5.06
CA ALA A 255 8.52 23.10 -3.64
C ALA A 255 9.74 22.83 -2.74
N SER A 256 10.97 22.84 -3.27
CA SER A 256 12.18 22.58 -2.46
C SER A 256 12.36 23.55 -1.28
N GLY A 257 11.82 24.78 -1.40
CA GLY A 257 11.89 25.79 -0.35
C GLY A 257 11.00 25.54 0.86
N VAL A 258 9.98 24.67 0.76
CA VAL A 258 9.00 24.43 1.84
C VAL A 258 9.67 23.92 3.12
N ASN A 259 10.75 23.14 2.98
CA ASN A 259 11.53 22.57 4.08
C ASN A 259 12.86 23.32 4.33
N PHE A 260 13.00 24.58 3.90
CA PHE A 260 14.24 25.34 3.99
C PHE A 260 14.27 26.27 5.22
N GLU A 261 15.02 25.89 6.26
CA GLU A 261 15.18 26.68 7.49
C GLU A 261 16.07 27.91 7.29
N ASP A 262 15.45 29.09 7.23
CA ASP A 262 16.10 30.39 7.02
C ASP A 262 15.97 31.31 8.27
N GLY A 263 15.80 30.71 9.44
CA GLY A 263 15.63 31.39 10.74
C GLY A 263 14.26 32.07 10.97
N ASP A 264 13.61 32.60 9.94
CA ASP A 264 12.28 33.22 10.06
C ASP A 264 11.14 32.19 10.01
N LYS A 265 10.48 32.00 11.15
CA LYS A 265 9.33 31.09 11.32
C LYS A 265 8.00 31.65 10.80
N ASN A 266 7.96 32.91 10.34
CA ASN A 266 6.78 33.55 9.77
C ASN A 266 6.88 33.71 8.25
N ALA A 267 7.95 33.21 7.61
CA ALA A 267 8.08 33.26 6.16
C ALA A 267 6.97 32.44 5.49
N PRO A 268 6.30 32.96 4.44
CA PRO A 268 5.25 32.23 3.74
C PRO A 268 5.80 31.01 3.00
N GLU A 269 4.93 30.03 2.75
CA GLU A 269 5.21 28.76 2.08
C GLU A 269 6.01 28.96 0.78
N ARG A 270 7.29 28.54 0.79
CA ARG A 270 8.30 28.88 -0.24
C ARG A 270 8.22 28.01 -1.50
N VAL A 271 7.04 27.92 -2.11
CA VAL A 271 6.84 27.30 -3.43
C VAL A 271 7.12 28.33 -4.53
N LEU A 272 8.20 28.12 -5.28
CA LEU A 272 8.57 28.97 -6.41
C LEU A 272 7.83 28.53 -7.67
N VAL A 273 7.05 29.43 -8.27
CA VAL A 273 6.29 29.16 -9.51
C VAL A 273 6.75 30.11 -10.61
N THR A 274 7.25 29.55 -11.71
CA THR A 274 8.01 30.25 -12.76
C THR A 274 7.61 29.80 -14.16
N ILE A 275 7.84 30.64 -15.18
CA ILE A 275 7.52 30.36 -16.58
C ILE A 275 8.82 30.43 -17.40
N HIS A 276 9.08 29.40 -18.22
CA HIS A 276 10.34 29.22 -18.95
C HIS A 276 10.14 29.04 -20.46
N GLY A 277 11.08 29.57 -21.25
CA GLY A 277 11.02 29.60 -22.71
C GLY A 277 10.01 30.60 -23.29
N GLU A 278 10.14 30.88 -24.59
CA GLU A 278 9.34 31.88 -25.30
C GLU A 278 8.55 31.27 -26.46
N PHE A 279 7.22 31.23 -26.35
CA PHE A 279 6.31 30.71 -27.36
C PHE A 279 5.13 31.67 -27.60
N GLN A 280 4.61 31.69 -28.83
CA GLN A 280 3.39 32.42 -29.15
C GLN A 280 2.20 31.90 -28.31
N VAL A 281 1.38 32.83 -27.82
CA VAL A 281 0.16 32.53 -27.05
C VAL A 281 -0.90 31.88 -27.95
N GLY A 282 -1.62 30.90 -27.41
CA GLY A 282 -2.59 30.11 -28.16
C GLY A 282 -1.94 28.98 -28.97
N GLY A 283 -2.55 28.67 -30.11
CA GLY A 283 -2.04 27.68 -31.07
C GLY A 283 -2.60 26.26 -30.88
N HIS A 284 -2.85 25.81 -29.65
CA HIS A 284 -3.04 24.40 -29.29
C HIS A 284 -1.82 23.54 -29.64
N LYS A 285 -0.67 23.89 -29.05
CA LYS A 285 0.66 23.43 -29.48
C LYS A 285 0.97 22.00 -29.02
N TRP A 286 0.73 21.71 -27.74
CA TRP A 286 1.26 20.52 -27.05
C TRP A 286 0.28 20.02 -25.98
N HIS A 287 0.13 18.70 -25.84
CA HIS A 287 -0.95 18.09 -25.05
C HIS A 287 -0.51 16.80 -24.34
N GLY A 288 -0.25 16.92 -23.02
CA GLY A 288 0.34 15.85 -22.22
C GLY A 288 1.81 15.61 -22.55
N ALA A 289 2.51 14.85 -21.70
CA ALA A 289 3.91 14.49 -21.90
C ALA A 289 4.24 13.14 -21.26
N ALA A 290 5.36 12.57 -21.66
CA ALA A 290 6.01 11.44 -20.98
C ALA A 290 7.46 11.82 -20.63
N ALA A 291 7.98 11.31 -19.52
CA ALA A 291 9.41 11.38 -19.25
C ALA A 291 10.12 10.24 -19.99
N ALA A 292 11.21 10.55 -20.70
CA ALA A 292 12.16 9.58 -21.24
C ALA A 292 13.01 8.97 -20.11
N GLU A 293 13.76 7.91 -20.41
CA GLU A 293 14.59 7.23 -19.41
C GLU A 293 15.69 8.13 -18.84
N ASP A 294 16.26 9.04 -19.64
CA ASP A 294 17.22 10.05 -19.19
C ASP A 294 16.60 11.14 -18.27
N GLY A 295 15.28 11.24 -18.20
CA GLY A 295 14.54 12.24 -17.42
C GLY A 295 14.03 13.44 -18.22
N THR A 296 14.32 13.52 -19.53
CA THR A 296 13.79 14.55 -20.44
C THR A 296 12.28 14.39 -20.57
N ILE A 297 11.53 15.47 -20.36
CA ILE A 297 10.07 15.49 -20.47
C ILE A 297 9.73 15.83 -21.93
N VAL A 298 9.08 14.89 -22.62
CA VAL A 298 8.75 14.96 -24.05
C VAL A 298 7.24 15.17 -24.24
N SER A 299 6.87 16.29 -24.86
CA SER A 299 5.52 16.54 -25.38
C SER A 299 5.56 16.67 -26.89
N VAL A 300 5.41 15.53 -27.58
CA VAL A 300 5.38 15.39 -29.05
C VAL A 300 6.68 15.78 -29.76
N LEU A 301 7.03 17.06 -29.74
CA LEU A 301 8.29 17.63 -30.27
C LEU A 301 8.95 18.58 -29.26
N LEU A 302 8.20 19.09 -28.29
CA LEU A 302 8.76 19.91 -27.22
C LEU A 302 9.48 18.98 -26.24
N CYS A 303 10.78 19.18 -26.09
CA CYS A 303 11.60 18.52 -25.09
C CYS A 303 12.00 19.54 -24.02
N ILE A 304 11.86 19.11 -22.76
CA ILE A 304 12.24 19.88 -21.58
C ILE A 304 13.19 18.99 -20.79
N VAL A 305 14.47 19.32 -20.78
CA VAL A 305 15.41 18.75 -19.80
C VAL A 305 15.19 19.52 -18.50
N PRO A 306 14.78 18.87 -17.39
CA PRO A 306 14.58 19.55 -16.13
C PRO A 306 15.85 20.24 -15.65
N ALA A 307 15.72 21.26 -14.78
CA ALA A 307 16.88 22.01 -14.32
C ALA A 307 17.86 21.11 -13.55
N LEU A 308 19.14 21.46 -13.53
CA LEU A 308 20.17 20.62 -12.88
C LEU A 308 19.98 20.53 -11.36
N ASN A 309 19.42 21.56 -10.74
CA ASN A 309 19.18 21.65 -9.29
C ASN A 309 17.80 22.26 -9.02
N ALA A 310 17.22 21.97 -7.85
CA ALA A 310 16.09 22.71 -7.31
C ALA A 310 16.51 24.13 -6.87
N ALA A 311 15.53 25.02 -6.68
CA ALA A 311 15.78 26.42 -6.31
C ALA A 311 16.36 26.60 -4.89
N TYR A 312 16.05 25.66 -3.99
CA TYR A 312 16.53 25.66 -2.60
C TYR A 312 17.30 24.37 -2.30
N PRO A 313 18.55 24.23 -2.79
CA PRO A 313 19.41 23.10 -2.46
C PRO A 313 19.80 23.10 -0.97
N LYS A 314 20.20 21.94 -0.44
CA LYS A 314 20.66 21.82 0.96
C LYS A 314 21.94 22.61 1.21
N ALA A 315 22.09 23.06 2.45
CA ALA A 315 23.06 24.09 2.86
C ALA A 315 24.51 23.79 2.46
N ASP A 316 25.07 24.72 1.67
CA ASP A 316 26.50 25.03 1.40
C ASP A 316 26.63 25.80 0.07
N SER A 317 25.60 25.74 -0.79
CA SER A 317 25.50 26.57 -2.00
C SER A 317 24.69 27.84 -1.74
N SER A 318 25.25 29.00 -2.09
CA SER A 318 24.52 30.28 -2.10
C SER A 318 23.43 30.23 -3.17
N ALA A 319 22.17 30.52 -2.80
CA ALA A 319 21.05 30.56 -3.73
C ALA A 319 21.34 31.53 -4.90
N SER A 320 21.59 30.98 -6.08
CA SER A 320 22.16 31.68 -7.22
C SER A 320 21.38 31.34 -8.48
N SER A 321 20.65 32.35 -8.99
CA SER A 321 19.71 32.29 -10.11
C SER A 321 18.53 31.32 -9.96
N THR A 322 17.40 31.70 -10.53
CA THR A 322 16.26 30.81 -10.79
C THR A 322 16.75 29.61 -11.62
N PRO A 323 16.49 28.35 -11.24
CA PRO A 323 16.94 27.21 -12.03
C PRO A 323 16.24 27.17 -13.40
N GLU A 324 17.04 27.24 -14.47
CA GLU A 324 16.55 27.24 -15.84
C GLU A 324 16.58 25.81 -16.42
N PRO A 325 15.46 25.26 -16.92
CA PRO A 325 15.43 24.02 -17.69
C PRO A 325 15.96 24.24 -19.12
N GLU A 326 16.52 23.21 -19.75
CA GLU A 326 16.80 23.29 -21.19
C GLU A 326 15.53 22.97 -21.97
N ILE A 327 15.09 23.88 -22.84
CA ILE A 327 13.87 23.73 -23.64
C ILE A 327 14.22 23.82 -25.12
N TYR A 328 13.88 22.78 -25.89
CA TYR A 328 14.06 22.74 -27.34
C TYR A 328 12.87 22.09 -28.05
N ILE A 329 12.76 22.33 -29.36
CA ILE A 329 11.79 21.68 -30.24
C ILE A 329 12.56 20.78 -31.20
N LEU A 330 12.13 19.53 -31.33
CA LEU A 330 12.72 18.55 -32.25
C LEU A 330 12.28 18.77 -33.69
N ASP A 331 13.26 18.72 -34.58
CA ASP A 331 13.07 18.52 -36.02
C ASP A 331 13.06 17.02 -36.38
N GLY A 332 12.64 16.72 -37.60
CA GLY A 332 12.61 15.36 -38.14
C GLY A 332 13.98 14.92 -38.62
N GLU A 333 14.34 13.65 -38.39
CA GLU A 333 15.56 13.04 -38.94
C GLU A 333 15.61 13.12 -40.47
N SER A 334 14.45 13.07 -41.12
CA SER A 334 14.26 13.26 -42.56
C SER A 334 13.01 14.10 -42.89
N PRO A 335 12.99 14.76 -44.08
CA PRO A 335 11.82 15.53 -44.53
C PRO A 335 10.56 14.66 -44.64
N GLY A 336 9.62 14.87 -43.71
CA GLY A 336 8.35 14.16 -43.67
C GLY A 336 8.12 13.28 -42.44
N ASP A 337 9.12 13.10 -41.56
CA ASP A 337 8.94 12.33 -40.32
C ASP A 337 7.86 12.91 -39.41
N ILE A 338 7.83 14.25 -39.30
CA ILE A 338 6.85 15.02 -38.54
C ILE A 338 5.60 15.27 -39.41
N ALA A 339 5.04 14.20 -40.00
CA ALA A 339 3.86 14.28 -40.85
C ALA A 339 2.59 14.66 -40.06
N THR A 340 1.77 15.52 -40.66
CA THR A 340 0.33 15.57 -40.39
C THR A 340 -0.41 14.62 -41.35
N GLY A 341 -1.56 14.09 -40.95
CA GLY A 341 -2.41 13.30 -41.84
C GLY A 341 -2.97 14.15 -42.98
N ARG A 342 -3.11 13.55 -44.16
CA ARG A 342 -3.40 14.23 -45.43
C ARG A 342 -4.77 14.93 -45.52
N HIS A 343 -5.57 14.89 -44.44
CA HIS A 343 -6.88 15.52 -44.33
C HIS A 343 -6.87 16.92 -43.70
N ARG A 344 -5.71 17.43 -43.23
CA ARG A 344 -5.59 18.76 -42.62
C ARG A 344 -4.29 19.47 -43.01
N THR A 345 -4.36 20.79 -43.12
CA THR A 345 -3.26 21.69 -43.48
C THR A 345 -2.86 22.65 -42.37
N ASP A 346 -3.55 22.63 -41.21
CA ASP A 346 -3.28 23.50 -40.07
C ASP A 346 -2.11 23.04 -39.18
N GLY A 347 -1.64 21.81 -39.37
CA GLY A 347 -0.53 21.19 -38.63
C GLY A 347 -0.84 20.80 -37.18
N LYS A 348 -2.09 20.96 -36.71
CA LYS A 348 -2.47 20.83 -35.29
C LYS A 348 -2.91 19.41 -34.94
N TYR A 349 -2.89 19.11 -33.63
CA TYR A 349 -3.39 17.86 -33.04
C TYR A 349 -2.89 16.60 -33.78
N LYS A 350 -1.62 16.60 -34.20
CA LYS A 350 -0.98 15.46 -34.90
C LYS A 350 -0.94 14.23 -33.99
N TYR A 351 -0.66 14.43 -32.71
CA TYR A 351 -0.55 13.39 -31.67
C TYR A 351 -1.33 13.84 -30.42
N LEU A 352 -1.85 12.92 -29.60
CA LEU A 352 -2.62 13.21 -28.36
C LEU A 352 -2.12 12.39 -27.16
N GLY A 353 -0.81 12.38 -26.96
CA GLY A 353 -0.14 11.69 -25.88
C GLY A 353 1.09 10.94 -26.36
N ALA A 354 1.90 10.51 -25.41
CA ALA A 354 3.10 9.71 -25.63
C ALA A 354 3.36 8.82 -24.41
N MET A 355 4.24 7.84 -24.56
CA MET A 355 4.84 7.06 -23.45
C MET A 355 6.30 6.74 -23.78
N ALA A 356 7.12 6.55 -22.75
CA ALA A 356 8.41 5.90 -22.92
C ALA A 356 8.23 4.42 -23.33
N GLY A 357 9.00 3.98 -24.31
CA GLY A 357 9.19 2.57 -24.63
C GLY A 357 10.16 1.89 -23.68
N THR A 358 10.35 0.59 -23.91
CA THR A 358 11.29 -0.24 -23.16
C THR A 358 12.74 -0.15 -23.68
N ASP A 359 13.00 0.82 -24.55
CA ASP A 359 14.23 1.05 -25.31
C ASP A 359 14.78 2.49 -25.07
N GLY A 360 14.34 3.14 -23.99
CA GLY A 360 14.67 4.52 -23.61
C GLY A 360 13.95 5.63 -24.40
N ASN A 361 13.51 5.34 -25.63
CA ASN A 361 12.85 6.30 -26.53
C ASN A 361 11.40 6.61 -26.14
N VAL A 362 10.86 7.75 -26.60
CA VAL A 362 9.46 8.15 -26.38
C VAL A 362 8.64 8.01 -27.65
N TYR A 363 7.45 7.42 -27.55
CA TYR A 363 6.55 7.14 -28.68
C TYR A 363 5.28 7.97 -28.59
N CYS A 364 5.04 8.82 -29.59
CA CYS A 364 3.89 9.72 -29.63
C CYS A 364 2.76 9.14 -30.49
N PHE A 365 1.53 9.14 -29.97
CA PHE A 365 0.42 8.39 -30.56
C PHE A 365 -0.37 9.21 -31.58
N PRO A 366 -0.49 8.76 -32.84
CA PRO A 366 -1.12 9.52 -33.91
C PRO A 366 -2.61 9.78 -33.67
N SER A 367 -2.97 11.02 -33.36
CA SER A 367 -4.36 11.48 -33.37
C SER A 367 -4.76 11.88 -34.79
N GLY A 368 -4.16 12.97 -35.28
CA GLY A 368 -4.29 13.47 -36.64
C GLY A 368 -3.16 13.09 -37.60
N SER A 369 -2.03 12.54 -37.12
CA SER A 369 -1.02 11.95 -38.00
C SER A 369 -1.44 10.57 -38.54
N GLU A 370 -0.76 10.07 -39.56
CA GLU A 370 -0.97 8.74 -40.16
C GLU A 370 0.18 7.76 -39.83
N ARG A 371 1.15 8.16 -38.99
CA ARG A 371 2.30 7.35 -38.52
C ARG A 371 2.56 7.56 -37.03
N VAL A 372 3.21 6.58 -36.39
CA VAL A 372 3.75 6.75 -35.02
C VAL A 372 5.05 7.56 -35.12
N LEU A 373 5.30 8.44 -34.15
CA LEU A 373 6.56 9.19 -34.04
C LEU A 373 7.38 8.63 -32.88
N GLN A 374 8.60 8.18 -33.15
CA GLN A 374 9.63 7.89 -32.16
C GLN A 374 10.43 9.17 -31.92
N VAL A 375 10.74 9.45 -30.65
CA VAL A 375 11.60 10.53 -30.19
C VAL A 375 12.78 9.91 -29.45
N ASP A 376 13.98 10.20 -29.95
CA ASP A 376 15.24 9.84 -29.31
C ASP A 376 15.82 11.11 -28.65
N THR A 377 15.75 11.18 -27.33
CA THR A 377 16.19 12.34 -26.54
C THR A 377 17.71 12.45 -26.44
N VAL A 378 18.43 11.32 -26.59
CA VAL A 378 19.89 11.27 -26.53
C VAL A 378 20.51 11.77 -27.84
N LYS A 379 19.98 11.35 -28.98
CA LYS A 379 20.36 11.85 -30.32
C LYS A 379 19.70 13.19 -30.65
N ARG A 380 18.64 13.58 -29.93
CA ARG A 380 17.80 14.76 -30.18
C ARG A 380 17.22 14.78 -31.60
N VAL A 381 16.58 13.69 -31.99
CA VAL A 381 15.85 13.57 -33.27
C VAL A 381 14.48 12.94 -33.08
N ALA A 382 13.54 13.26 -33.96
CA ALA A 382 12.27 12.56 -34.08
C ALA A 382 12.14 11.89 -35.45
N ARG A 383 11.71 10.62 -35.50
CA ARG A 383 11.48 9.89 -36.75
C ARG A 383 10.12 9.20 -36.78
N SER A 384 9.53 9.06 -37.96
CA SER A 384 8.31 8.27 -38.17
C SER A 384 8.68 6.78 -38.15
N VAL A 385 7.97 5.99 -37.34
CA VAL A 385 8.19 4.53 -37.23
C VAL A 385 6.97 3.73 -37.67
N GLY A 386 7.24 2.55 -38.23
CA GLY A 386 6.23 1.68 -38.83
C GLY A 386 5.64 2.21 -40.15
N PRO A 387 4.62 1.53 -40.70
CA PRO A 387 3.98 1.90 -41.96
C PRO A 387 3.09 3.15 -41.86
N ASN A 388 2.56 3.62 -43.00
CA ASN A 388 1.42 4.54 -42.96
C ASN A 388 0.16 3.76 -42.59
N LEU A 389 -0.40 4.06 -41.41
CA LEU A 389 -1.52 3.34 -40.81
C LEU A 389 -2.83 3.44 -41.63
N ARG A 390 -2.91 4.40 -42.56
CA ARG A 390 -4.05 4.55 -43.46
C ARG A 390 -3.85 3.78 -44.76
N ASP A 391 -2.67 3.85 -45.37
CA ASP A 391 -2.41 3.20 -46.66
C ASP A 391 -2.39 1.67 -46.53
N GLU A 392 -1.89 1.14 -45.41
CA GLU A 392 -1.99 -0.30 -45.07
C GLU A 392 -3.40 -0.72 -44.54
N GLY A 393 -4.36 0.20 -44.49
CA GLY A 393 -5.72 -0.08 -44.01
C GLY A 393 -5.83 -0.48 -42.52
N MET A 394 -4.82 -0.12 -41.73
CA MET A 394 -4.70 -0.47 -40.30
C MET A 394 -5.71 0.29 -39.42
N GLU A 395 -6.01 1.55 -39.74
CA GLU A 395 -7.05 2.35 -39.08
C GLU A 395 -7.86 3.17 -40.11
N SER A 396 -9.18 3.25 -39.92
CA SER A 396 -10.10 3.92 -40.85
C SER A 396 -10.34 5.39 -40.49
N MET A 397 -10.19 5.73 -39.20
CA MET A 397 -10.45 7.08 -38.68
C MET A 397 -9.29 8.03 -38.96
N PHE A 398 -9.57 9.22 -39.51
CA PHE A 398 -8.51 10.15 -39.90
C PHE A 398 -7.97 11.00 -38.74
N GLN A 399 -8.81 11.31 -37.75
CA GLN A 399 -8.46 12.16 -36.61
C GLN A 399 -8.96 11.59 -35.27
N ASN A 400 -8.37 12.04 -34.17
CA ASN A 400 -8.73 11.65 -32.80
C ASN A 400 -8.70 10.11 -32.60
N LYS A 401 -7.80 9.41 -33.31
CA LYS A 401 -7.70 7.94 -33.30
C LYS A 401 -7.40 7.40 -31.90
N TRP A 402 -6.23 7.75 -31.37
CA TRP A 402 -5.74 7.31 -30.05
C TRP A 402 -5.33 8.52 -29.19
N GLN A 403 -5.40 8.35 -27.87
CA GLN A 403 -4.87 9.30 -26.89
C GLN A 403 -4.35 8.57 -25.65
N ASN A 404 -3.43 9.19 -24.90
CA ASN A 404 -2.72 8.58 -23.77
C ASN A 404 -2.08 7.21 -24.15
N GLY A 405 -1.45 6.54 -23.21
CA GLY A 405 -0.93 5.19 -23.44
C GLY A 405 -0.46 4.49 -22.17
N LEU A 406 -0.01 3.25 -22.33
CA LEU A 406 0.51 2.38 -21.27
C LEU A 406 1.68 1.56 -21.80
N THR A 407 2.71 1.37 -20.98
CA THR A 407 3.92 0.59 -21.33
C THR A 407 3.94 -0.70 -20.53
N THR A 408 4.05 -1.84 -21.21
CA THR A 408 4.25 -3.15 -20.60
C THR A 408 5.65 -3.66 -20.89
N TYR A 409 6.49 -3.65 -19.85
CA TYR A 409 7.85 -4.20 -19.92
C TYR A 409 7.84 -5.71 -20.22
N GLN A 410 6.84 -6.46 -19.75
CA GLN A 410 6.74 -7.90 -20.01
C GLN A 410 6.65 -8.25 -21.50
N GLU A 411 5.85 -7.53 -22.30
CA GLU A 411 5.75 -7.76 -23.76
C GLU A 411 6.80 -6.96 -24.56
N GLY A 412 7.52 -6.02 -23.93
CA GLY A 412 8.39 -5.07 -24.65
C GLY A 412 7.58 -4.07 -25.49
N CYS A 413 6.38 -3.70 -25.04
CA CYS A 413 5.38 -2.98 -25.85
C CYS A 413 4.83 -1.72 -25.18
N VAL A 414 4.46 -0.75 -26.03
CA VAL A 414 3.65 0.42 -25.69
C VAL A 414 2.29 0.31 -26.39
N TYR A 415 1.22 0.65 -25.69
CA TYR A 415 -0.16 0.65 -26.20
C TYR A 415 -0.76 2.06 -26.15
N ALA A 416 -1.57 2.42 -27.14
CA ALA A 416 -2.31 3.69 -27.16
C ALA A 416 -3.82 3.46 -27.01
N ILE A 417 -4.48 4.28 -26.18
CA ILE A 417 -5.89 4.06 -25.83
C ILE A 417 -6.79 4.59 -26.96
N PRO A 418 -7.76 3.81 -27.48
CA PRO A 418 -8.61 4.23 -28.59
C PRO A 418 -9.63 5.30 -28.19
N LEU A 419 -9.34 6.55 -28.53
CA LEU A 419 -10.24 7.70 -28.37
C LEU A 419 -11.45 7.59 -29.31
N ALA A 420 -11.21 7.65 -30.62
CA ALA A 420 -12.23 7.41 -31.65
C ALA A 420 -11.88 6.24 -32.59
N GLY A 421 -10.61 5.83 -32.67
CA GLY A 421 -10.11 4.80 -33.58
C GLY A 421 -10.83 3.45 -33.45
N GLU A 422 -11.04 2.76 -34.56
CA GLU A 422 -11.71 1.45 -34.61
C GLU A 422 -10.82 0.30 -34.12
N THR A 423 -9.54 0.58 -33.83
CA THR A 423 -8.53 -0.38 -33.37
C THR A 423 -7.77 0.09 -32.12
N VAL A 424 -7.14 -0.85 -31.40
CA VAL A 424 -6.07 -0.57 -30.41
C VAL A 424 -4.74 -0.55 -31.14
N LEU A 425 -3.92 0.48 -30.93
CA LEU A 425 -2.56 0.58 -31.45
C LEU A 425 -1.56 -0.01 -30.45
N ARG A 426 -0.64 -0.86 -30.93
CA ARG A 426 0.48 -1.44 -30.19
C ARG A 426 1.79 -1.17 -30.94
N VAL A 427 2.81 -0.75 -30.21
CA VAL A 427 4.17 -0.49 -30.70
C VAL A 427 5.12 -1.39 -29.89
N ARG A 428 5.83 -2.34 -30.53
CA ARG A 428 6.88 -3.13 -29.84
C ARG A 428 8.21 -2.41 -29.94
N THR A 429 8.82 -2.17 -28.80
CA THR A 429 10.01 -1.34 -28.60
C THR A 429 11.24 -2.18 -28.24
N GLY A 430 11.04 -3.30 -27.54
CA GLY A 430 12.10 -4.26 -27.21
C GLY A 430 11.64 -5.71 -27.25
N THR A 431 12.53 -6.64 -26.90
CA THR A 431 12.20 -8.07 -26.76
C THR A 431 11.32 -8.31 -25.54
N PRO A 432 10.30 -9.20 -25.60
CA PRO A 432 9.57 -9.64 -24.41
C PRO A 432 10.51 -10.26 -23.36
N ILE A 433 10.26 -10.01 -22.08
CA ILE A 433 11.02 -10.58 -20.97
C ILE A 433 10.27 -11.73 -20.31
N GLY A 434 11.00 -12.78 -19.94
CA GLY A 434 10.44 -13.91 -19.18
C GLY A 434 10.34 -13.61 -17.68
N ASN A 435 9.91 -14.61 -16.90
CA ASN A 435 9.72 -14.52 -15.44
C ASN A 435 11.03 -14.43 -14.62
N SER A 436 12.11 -13.86 -15.18
CA SER A 436 13.38 -13.62 -14.48
C SER A 436 13.44 -12.19 -13.98
N LEU A 437 13.86 -11.99 -12.73
CA LEU A 437 13.97 -10.66 -12.11
C LEU A 437 15.08 -9.80 -12.76
N ASP A 438 16.08 -10.44 -13.37
CA ASP A 438 17.23 -9.78 -13.99
C ASP A 438 17.08 -9.63 -15.52
N ALA A 439 15.90 -9.89 -16.10
CA ALA A 439 15.67 -9.81 -17.55
C ALA A 439 15.35 -8.37 -17.98
N VAL A 440 16.16 -7.84 -18.90
CA VAL A 440 15.94 -6.53 -19.56
C VAL A 440 15.36 -6.70 -20.96
N ASN A 441 14.63 -5.69 -21.44
CA ASN A 441 14.16 -5.64 -22.81
C ASN A 441 15.32 -5.22 -23.72
N GLU A 442 15.80 -6.10 -24.60
CA GLU A 442 16.77 -5.72 -25.62
C GLU A 442 16.07 -4.86 -26.70
N PRO A 443 16.60 -3.68 -27.07
CA PRO A 443 16.01 -2.85 -28.13
C PRO A 443 15.91 -3.58 -29.47
N LEU A 444 14.81 -3.36 -30.20
CA LEU A 444 14.65 -3.93 -31.54
C LEU A 444 15.50 -3.18 -32.57
N SER A 445 15.97 -3.89 -33.61
CA SER A 445 16.67 -3.27 -34.75
C SER A 445 15.75 -2.42 -35.63
N GLU A 446 14.44 -2.66 -35.60
CA GLU A 446 13.41 -1.73 -36.05
C GLU A 446 12.11 -1.96 -35.26
N VAL A 447 11.36 -0.88 -35.02
CA VAL A 447 10.15 -0.84 -34.19
C VAL A 447 8.96 -1.44 -34.93
N GLU A 448 8.26 -2.43 -34.33
CA GLU A 448 7.05 -3.00 -34.93
C GLU A 448 5.79 -2.23 -34.50
N VAL A 449 5.05 -1.68 -35.45
CA VAL A 449 3.76 -1.01 -35.20
C VAL A 449 2.62 -1.89 -35.71
N THR A 450 1.63 -2.17 -34.84
CA THR A 450 0.47 -3.04 -35.12
C THR A 450 -0.84 -2.45 -34.60
N THR A 451 -1.97 -2.82 -35.22
CA THR A 451 -3.31 -2.37 -34.83
C THR A 451 -4.30 -3.53 -34.75
N TRP A 452 -5.13 -3.55 -33.71
CA TRP A 452 -6.03 -4.67 -33.39
C TRP A 452 -7.48 -4.20 -33.33
N LYS A 453 -8.37 -4.75 -34.18
CA LYS A 453 -9.76 -4.30 -34.31
C LYS A 453 -10.58 -4.56 -33.05
N LEU A 454 -11.28 -3.53 -32.59
CA LEU A 454 -12.14 -3.59 -31.41
C LEU A 454 -13.33 -4.55 -31.61
N PRO A 455 -13.81 -5.26 -30.56
CA PRO A 455 -14.91 -6.24 -30.68
C PRO A 455 -16.21 -5.66 -31.27
N MET A 456 -16.49 -4.39 -30.96
CA MET A 456 -17.46 -3.57 -31.69
C MET A 456 -16.86 -2.19 -31.92
N PRO A 457 -16.45 -1.82 -33.15
CA PRO A 457 -16.03 -0.47 -33.48
C PRO A 457 -17.26 0.43 -33.56
N ARG A 458 -17.76 0.89 -32.40
CA ARG A 458 -18.86 1.87 -32.35
C ARG A 458 -18.36 3.23 -32.86
N LYS A 459 -19.15 3.87 -33.72
CA LYS A 459 -18.93 5.24 -34.24
C LYS A 459 -19.16 6.36 -33.22
N THR A 460 -19.15 6.04 -31.93
CA THR A 460 -19.10 7.02 -30.84
C THR A 460 -17.69 7.59 -30.77
N LEU A 461 -17.56 8.91 -30.78
CA LEU A 461 -16.30 9.59 -30.47
C LEU A 461 -16.02 9.51 -28.96
N GLU A 462 -14.76 9.63 -28.57
CA GLU A 462 -14.31 9.74 -27.17
C GLU A 462 -14.76 8.55 -26.31
N LYS A 463 -14.45 7.33 -26.77
CA LYS A 463 -14.93 6.07 -26.16
C LYS A 463 -14.37 5.85 -24.75
N TRP A 464 -13.07 6.01 -24.59
CA TRP A 464 -12.34 5.86 -23.33
C TRP A 464 -11.36 7.02 -23.17
N GLU A 465 -11.22 7.55 -21.94
CA GLU A 465 -10.37 8.73 -21.72
C GLU A 465 -8.90 8.35 -21.59
N GLY A 466 -8.61 7.31 -20.83
CA GLY A 466 -7.27 6.75 -20.64
C GLY A 466 -7.40 5.31 -20.18
N GLY A 467 -6.30 4.76 -19.67
CA GLY A 467 -6.30 3.43 -19.06
C GLY A 467 -5.30 3.31 -17.93
N VAL A 468 -5.44 2.24 -17.17
CA VAL A 468 -4.54 1.80 -16.11
C VAL A 468 -3.99 0.43 -16.49
N LEU A 469 -2.68 0.24 -16.32
CA LEU A 469 -2.07 -1.09 -16.29
C LEU A 469 -2.14 -1.59 -14.85
N ALA A 470 -2.97 -2.60 -14.59
CA ALA A 470 -3.14 -3.18 -13.27
C ALA A 470 -1.95 -4.08 -12.89
N GLN A 471 -1.75 -4.32 -11.58
CA GLN A 471 -0.74 -5.23 -11.04
C GLN A 471 -0.82 -6.67 -11.59
N ASN A 472 -2.00 -7.08 -12.08
CA ASN A 472 -2.19 -8.37 -12.74
C ASN A 472 -1.68 -8.43 -14.20
N GLY A 473 -1.11 -7.32 -14.72
CA GLY A 473 -0.60 -7.17 -16.09
C GLY A 473 -1.65 -6.79 -17.14
N VAL A 474 -2.94 -6.70 -16.78
CA VAL A 474 -4.04 -6.37 -17.68
C VAL A 474 -4.28 -4.86 -17.70
N MET A 475 -4.57 -4.31 -18.88
CA MET A 475 -4.91 -2.89 -19.03
C MET A 475 -6.43 -2.69 -19.04
N TYR A 476 -6.91 -1.69 -18.29
CA TYR A 476 -8.33 -1.32 -18.21
C TYR A 476 -8.53 0.13 -18.64
N CYS A 477 -9.39 0.37 -19.63
CA CYS A 477 -9.64 1.69 -20.21
C CYS A 477 -10.95 2.30 -19.69
N MET A 478 -10.87 3.50 -19.13
CA MET A 478 -11.94 4.15 -18.38
C MET A 478 -13.04 4.69 -19.31
N PRO A 479 -14.31 4.30 -19.14
CA PRO A 479 -15.38 4.67 -20.08
C PRO A 479 -15.70 6.17 -20.06
N ASN A 480 -15.53 6.83 -21.20
CA ASN A 480 -15.92 8.23 -21.42
C ASN A 480 -17.33 8.24 -22.04
N ASN A 481 -17.46 8.15 -23.37
CA ASN A 481 -18.74 8.00 -24.05
C ASN A 481 -19.11 6.53 -24.32
N HIS A 482 -18.16 5.60 -24.28
CA HIS A 482 -18.48 4.17 -24.35
C HIS A 482 -19.07 3.68 -23.03
N LYS A 483 -19.99 2.71 -23.09
CA LYS A 483 -20.78 2.24 -21.93
C LYS A 483 -20.31 0.89 -21.40
N ALA A 484 -19.01 0.67 -21.52
CA ALA A 484 -18.28 -0.50 -21.03
C ALA A 484 -16.81 -0.11 -20.87
N VAL A 485 -16.14 -0.63 -19.85
CA VAL A 485 -14.68 -0.61 -19.73
C VAL A 485 -14.12 -1.46 -20.89
N LEU A 486 -13.08 -0.98 -21.56
CA LEU A 486 -12.30 -1.81 -22.49
C LEU A 486 -11.13 -2.41 -21.71
N GLN A 487 -11.14 -3.73 -21.56
CA GLN A 487 -10.02 -4.48 -21.02
C GLN A 487 -9.16 -4.99 -22.19
N ILE A 488 -7.86 -4.70 -22.14
CA ILE A 488 -6.85 -5.15 -23.10
C ILE A 488 -5.90 -6.07 -22.32
N VAL A 489 -5.93 -7.36 -22.63
CA VAL A 489 -5.05 -8.37 -22.02
C VAL A 489 -3.83 -8.55 -22.94
N PRO A 490 -2.60 -8.16 -22.52
CA PRO A 490 -1.38 -8.40 -23.29
C PRO A 490 -1.15 -9.89 -23.58
N VAL A 491 -0.38 -10.19 -24.63
CA VAL A 491 -0.10 -11.58 -25.06
C VAL A 491 0.77 -12.32 -24.02
N CYS A 492 1.52 -11.58 -23.19
CA CYS A 492 2.31 -12.14 -22.09
C CYS A 492 1.49 -12.51 -20.84
N VAL A 493 0.24 -12.05 -20.71
CA VAL A 493 -0.61 -12.38 -19.56
C VAL A 493 -1.29 -13.74 -19.80
N PRO A 494 -1.11 -14.75 -18.92
CA PRO A 494 -1.75 -16.05 -19.11
C PRO A 494 -3.28 -15.96 -19.04
N SER A 495 -3.98 -16.86 -19.72
CA SER A 495 -5.44 -16.90 -19.68
C SER A 495 -5.98 -17.30 -18.30
N ARG A 496 -7.25 -16.98 -18.02
CA ARG A 496 -7.90 -17.34 -16.74
C ARG A 496 -7.84 -18.83 -16.44
N ASP A 497 -7.92 -19.69 -17.46
CA ASP A 497 -7.78 -21.14 -17.32
C ASP A 497 -6.36 -21.57 -16.93
N GLU A 498 -5.34 -20.86 -17.42
CA GLU A 498 -3.93 -21.10 -17.09
C GLU A 498 -3.60 -20.60 -15.68
N LEU A 499 -4.12 -19.43 -15.27
CA LEU A 499 -4.04 -18.99 -13.87
C LEU A 499 -4.78 -19.96 -12.94
N ALA A 500 -5.99 -20.41 -13.29
CA ALA A 500 -6.76 -21.33 -12.47
C ALA A 500 -6.02 -22.66 -12.24
N LYS A 501 -5.47 -23.26 -13.32
CA LYS A 501 -4.62 -24.46 -13.22
C LYS A 501 -3.37 -24.21 -12.40
N ALA A 502 -2.66 -23.10 -12.62
CA ALA A 502 -1.46 -22.77 -11.85
C ALA A 502 -1.76 -22.52 -10.36
N ILE A 503 -2.95 -22.02 -10.01
CA ILE A 503 -3.42 -21.90 -8.62
C ILE A 503 -3.73 -23.29 -8.04
N GLU A 504 -4.49 -24.12 -8.76
CA GLU A 504 -4.83 -25.49 -8.37
C GLU A 504 -3.57 -26.35 -8.17
N GLU A 505 -2.60 -26.31 -9.09
CA GLU A 505 -1.29 -26.96 -8.96
C GLU A 505 -0.51 -26.47 -7.74
N ARG A 506 -0.49 -25.15 -7.48
CA ARG A 506 0.13 -24.59 -6.27
C ARG A 506 -0.60 -25.00 -4.99
N GLU A 507 -1.90 -25.28 -5.02
CA GLU A 507 -2.66 -25.79 -3.87
C GLU A 507 -2.51 -27.30 -3.67
N MET A 508 -2.44 -28.08 -4.75
CA MET A 508 -2.09 -29.49 -4.73
C MET A 508 -0.68 -29.70 -4.16
N GLU A 509 0.33 -28.96 -4.62
CA GLU A 509 1.70 -29.08 -4.10
C GLU A 509 1.80 -28.57 -2.65
N ARG A 510 1.10 -27.47 -2.28
CA ARG A 510 1.00 -27.05 -0.87
C ARG A 510 0.34 -28.11 0.02
N THR A 511 -0.63 -28.86 -0.49
CA THR A 511 -1.27 -29.97 0.21
C THR A 511 -0.32 -31.17 0.34
N ARG A 512 0.34 -31.56 -0.74
CA ARG A 512 1.37 -32.61 -0.77
C ARG A 512 2.52 -32.33 0.20
N VAL A 513 3.02 -31.09 0.25
CA VAL A 513 4.05 -30.67 1.22
C VAL A 513 3.54 -30.78 2.66
N ARG A 514 2.28 -30.40 2.95
CA ARG A 514 1.65 -30.60 4.26
C ARG A 514 1.55 -32.08 4.63
N GLU A 515 1.24 -32.97 3.70
CA GLU A 515 1.18 -34.42 3.92
C GLU A 515 2.55 -35.04 4.19
N ILE A 516 3.57 -34.68 3.41
CA ILE A 516 4.97 -35.13 3.63
C ILE A 516 5.47 -34.65 5.00
N GLN A 517 5.15 -33.42 5.41
CA GLN A 517 5.46 -32.93 6.76
C GLN A 517 4.70 -33.70 7.85
N LYS A 518 3.45 -34.11 7.60
CA LYS A 518 2.64 -34.91 8.53
C LYS A 518 3.21 -36.33 8.70
N GLN A 519 3.63 -36.98 7.62
CA GLN A 519 4.31 -38.28 7.65
C GLN A 519 5.63 -38.20 8.45
N ARG A 520 6.53 -37.26 8.11
CA ARG A 520 7.79 -37.06 8.85
C ARG A 520 7.59 -36.81 10.35
N ARG A 521 6.54 -36.07 10.73
CA ARG A 521 6.17 -35.86 12.15
C ARG A 521 5.72 -37.16 12.84
N GLN A 522 5.04 -38.06 12.14
CA GLN A 522 4.66 -39.38 12.66
C GLN A 522 5.89 -40.30 12.82
N GLU A 523 6.75 -40.37 11.81
CA GLU A 523 8.02 -41.13 11.85
C GLU A 523 8.91 -40.68 13.01
N GLU A 524 9.07 -39.36 13.19
CA GLU A 524 9.79 -38.82 14.35
C GLU A 524 9.15 -39.22 15.68
N LEU A 525 7.81 -39.22 15.76
CA LEU A 525 7.09 -39.58 16.98
C LEU A 525 7.28 -41.07 17.32
N GLU A 526 7.27 -41.94 16.31
CA GLU A 526 7.50 -43.37 16.49
C GLU A 526 8.96 -43.70 16.81
N LYS A 527 9.92 -43.04 16.17
CA LYS A 527 11.34 -43.09 16.58
C LYS A 527 11.54 -42.65 18.03
N LYS A 528 10.88 -41.55 18.45
CA LYS A 528 10.91 -41.07 19.85
C LYS A 528 10.20 -42.02 20.84
N LYS A 529 9.19 -42.80 20.40
CA LYS A 529 8.58 -43.89 21.19
C LYS A 529 9.56 -45.06 21.33
N ALA A 530 10.16 -45.52 20.24
CA ALA A 530 11.14 -46.62 20.22
C ALA A 530 12.37 -46.31 21.09
N GLU A 531 12.94 -45.10 20.96
CA GLU A 531 14.03 -44.65 21.84
C GLU A 531 13.62 -44.65 23.33
N LYS A 532 12.38 -44.23 23.65
CA LYS A 532 11.88 -44.28 25.04
C LYS A 532 11.69 -45.70 25.54
N ALA A 533 11.30 -46.66 24.69
CA ALA A 533 11.22 -48.07 25.05
C ALA A 533 12.61 -48.64 25.38
N LEU A 534 13.58 -48.50 24.46
CA LEU A 534 14.98 -48.90 24.67
C LEU A 534 15.58 -48.25 25.93
N LYS A 535 15.37 -46.95 26.14
CA LYS A 535 15.83 -46.24 27.34
C LYS A 535 15.15 -46.74 28.63
N LYS A 536 13.90 -47.23 28.56
CA LYS A 536 13.17 -47.82 29.70
C LYS A 536 13.70 -49.23 30.04
N GLU A 537 14.01 -50.05 29.03
CA GLU A 537 14.60 -51.38 29.22
C GLU A 537 16.04 -51.30 29.73
N ALA A 538 16.88 -50.44 29.12
CA ALA A 538 18.23 -50.17 29.60
C ALA A 538 18.24 -49.67 31.05
N LYS A 539 17.26 -48.82 31.44
CA LYS A 539 17.11 -48.36 32.83
C LYS A 539 16.63 -49.48 33.78
N LYS A 540 15.88 -50.47 33.28
CA LYS A 540 15.48 -51.68 34.03
C LYS A 540 16.68 -52.58 34.30
N ALA A 541 17.51 -52.84 33.29
CA ALA A 541 18.77 -53.59 33.44
C ALA A 541 19.74 -52.87 34.40
N LYS A 542 19.91 -51.55 34.25
CA LYS A 542 20.78 -50.75 35.13
C LYS A 542 20.30 -50.66 36.59
N ALA A 543 19.02 -50.93 36.85
CA ALA A 543 18.48 -51.03 38.21
C ALA A 543 18.81 -52.38 38.90
N GLN A 544 19.15 -53.42 38.12
CA GLN A 544 19.53 -54.74 38.64
C GLN A 544 21.05 -54.88 38.88
N SER A 545 21.87 -53.99 38.31
CA SER A 545 23.34 -54.08 38.37
C SER A 545 24.02 -53.03 39.28
N ALA A 546 23.26 -52.31 40.11
CA ALA A 546 23.73 -51.09 40.78
C ALA A 546 23.78 -51.18 42.31
N GLN A 547 24.33 -52.28 42.85
CA GLN A 547 24.68 -52.40 44.28
C GLN A 547 26.21 -52.30 44.50
N ALA A 548 26.89 -51.42 43.76
CA ALA A 548 28.32 -51.15 43.94
C ALA A 548 28.68 -49.69 43.60
N THR A 549 29.62 -49.14 44.38
CA THR A 549 30.51 -48.00 44.06
C THR A 549 29.94 -46.78 43.32
N LYS A 550 29.74 -45.69 44.07
CA LYS A 550 29.82 -44.33 43.48
C LYS A 550 31.25 -44.06 42.99
N ASN A 551 31.38 -43.50 41.80
CA ASN A 551 32.04 -42.20 41.60
C ASN A 551 31.73 -41.64 40.19
N PRO A 552 31.40 -40.35 40.05
CA PRO A 552 31.23 -39.70 38.75
C PRO A 552 32.57 -39.23 38.19
N LEU A 553 32.70 -39.24 36.86
CA LEU A 553 33.78 -38.56 36.13
C LEU A 553 33.38 -37.10 35.87
N ASP A 554 34.33 -36.19 36.05
CA ASP A 554 34.18 -34.75 35.80
C ASP A 554 34.46 -34.38 34.34
N LEU A 555 33.94 -33.22 33.95
CA LEU A 555 34.56 -32.33 32.97
C LEU A 555 34.47 -30.90 33.52
N THR A 556 35.54 -30.14 33.37
CA THR A 556 35.68 -28.74 33.82
C THR A 556 35.93 -27.81 32.64
N THR A 557 35.60 -26.53 32.79
CA THR A 557 36.04 -25.48 31.86
C THR A 557 37.55 -25.21 32.01
N PRO A 558 38.21 -24.43 31.12
CA PRO A 558 39.62 -24.06 31.26
C PRO A 558 39.93 -23.34 32.58
N ASP A 559 38.92 -22.73 33.18
CA ASP A 559 38.92 -21.99 34.46
C ASP A 559 38.58 -22.89 35.68
N GLY A 560 38.45 -24.21 35.46
CA GLY A 560 38.44 -25.23 36.50
C GLY A 560 37.08 -25.57 37.12
N ILE A 561 35.99 -24.91 36.72
CA ILE A 561 34.68 -25.05 37.38
C ILE A 561 33.85 -26.19 36.75
N ARG A 562 33.13 -26.94 37.59
CA ARG A 562 32.29 -28.10 37.20
C ARG A 562 30.83 -27.66 36.96
N TYR A 563 30.28 -27.92 35.78
CA TYR A 563 28.88 -27.62 35.46
C TYR A 563 28.18 -28.78 34.74
N LYS A 564 26.83 -28.79 34.74
CA LYS A 564 26.03 -29.90 34.20
C LYS A 564 24.68 -29.47 33.64
N TYR A 565 24.69 -28.85 32.45
CA TYR A 565 23.46 -28.37 31.80
C TYR A 565 22.87 -29.41 30.84
N SER A 566 21.61 -29.82 31.05
CA SER A 566 20.95 -30.85 30.23
C SER A 566 19.59 -30.38 29.69
N THR A 567 19.63 -29.63 28.57
CA THR A 567 18.52 -29.29 27.67
C THR A 567 17.29 -28.58 28.28
N GLY A 568 17.12 -27.30 27.97
CA GLY A 568 15.89 -26.54 28.23
C GLY A 568 16.03 -25.04 27.93
N ILE A 569 14.90 -24.35 27.76
CA ILE A 569 14.85 -22.88 27.79
C ILE A 569 15.20 -22.43 29.21
N ALA A 570 16.19 -21.55 29.34
CA ALA A 570 16.64 -21.00 30.61
C ALA A 570 15.68 -19.90 31.07
N THR A 571 14.58 -20.29 31.71
CA THR A 571 13.80 -19.33 32.50
C THR A 571 14.47 -19.17 33.86
N LEU A 572 14.88 -17.94 34.20
CA LEU A 572 15.10 -17.54 35.59
C LEU A 572 13.71 -17.37 36.21
N ARG A 573 13.24 -18.43 36.88
CA ARG A 573 11.81 -18.60 37.20
C ARG A 573 11.38 -17.83 38.44
N SER A 574 10.72 -16.70 38.21
CA SER A 574 9.44 -16.42 38.89
C SER A 574 8.29 -17.20 38.23
N SER A 575 8.34 -17.39 36.91
CA SER A 575 7.20 -17.78 36.06
C SER A 575 7.50 -18.85 34.99
N ALA A 576 7.47 -20.12 35.41
CA ALA A 576 6.53 -21.00 34.72
C ALA A 576 5.12 -20.56 35.18
N HIS A 577 4.11 -20.48 34.29
CA HIS A 577 2.75 -19.99 34.61
C HIS A 577 2.35 -20.50 35.99
N ARG A 578 2.18 -19.59 36.97
CA ARG A 578 2.28 -19.97 38.40
C ARG A 578 1.12 -20.88 38.85
N VAL A 579 0.06 -20.89 38.05
CA VAL A 579 -1.03 -21.87 38.00
C VAL A 579 -0.53 -23.32 37.83
N LYS A 580 -0.12 -23.94 38.95
CA LYS A 580 -0.11 -25.41 39.07
C LYS A 580 -1.55 -25.89 39.14
N TYR A 581 -2.05 -26.43 38.03
CA TYR A 581 -3.42 -26.94 37.90
C TYR A 581 -3.53 -28.45 38.21
N SER A 582 -4.69 -28.88 38.71
CA SER A 582 -5.07 -30.30 38.75
C SER A 582 -5.88 -30.66 37.50
N LEU A 583 -5.44 -31.66 36.74
CA LEU A 583 -6.16 -32.16 35.57
C LEU A 583 -7.51 -32.83 35.90
N GLU A 584 -7.71 -33.23 37.15
CA GLU A 584 -8.84 -34.06 37.59
C GLU A 584 -10.12 -33.25 37.88
N HIS A 585 -10.02 -31.91 37.92
CA HIS A 585 -11.06 -31.03 38.45
C HIS A 585 -11.70 -30.08 37.40
N ARG A 586 -11.59 -30.38 36.10
CA ARG A 586 -12.27 -29.62 35.03
C ARG A 586 -13.80 -29.64 35.21
N LYS A 587 -14.36 -28.52 35.70
CA LYS A 587 -15.80 -28.22 35.71
C LYS A 587 -16.19 -26.95 34.96
N HIS A 588 -15.23 -26.10 34.59
CA HIS A 588 -15.46 -24.91 33.77
C HIS A 588 -14.92 -25.17 32.35
N ASP A 589 -15.70 -24.79 31.35
CA ASP A 589 -15.19 -24.57 30.00
C ASP A 589 -14.47 -23.20 29.98
N PRO A 590 -13.20 -23.12 29.51
CA PRO A 590 -12.48 -21.85 29.38
C PRO A 590 -12.82 -21.06 28.11
N ASN A 591 -13.68 -21.56 27.21
CA ASN A 591 -14.20 -20.78 26.09
C ASN A 591 -14.81 -19.45 26.59
N PRO A 592 -14.25 -18.27 26.26
CA PRO A 592 -14.76 -17.00 26.79
C PRO A 592 -16.16 -16.72 26.25
N VAL A 593 -17.15 -16.66 27.14
CA VAL A 593 -18.48 -16.15 26.77
C VAL A 593 -18.34 -14.65 26.49
N VAL A 594 -18.89 -14.22 25.35
CA VAL A 594 -18.68 -12.89 24.73
C VAL A 594 -19.04 -11.71 25.64
N ASP A 595 -19.77 -11.94 26.74
CA ASP A 595 -20.21 -10.90 27.68
C ASP A 595 -19.36 -10.73 28.95
N GLY A 596 -18.32 -11.55 29.16
CA GLY A 596 -17.37 -11.39 30.28
C GLY A 596 -17.93 -11.65 31.69
N LYS A 597 -19.21 -12.07 31.83
CA LYS A 597 -19.89 -12.14 33.14
C LYS A 597 -19.32 -13.19 34.09
N CYS A 598 -18.62 -14.22 33.58
CA CYS A 598 -17.99 -15.26 34.40
C CYS A 598 -16.75 -14.77 35.18
N THR A 599 -16.15 -13.67 34.75
CA THR A 599 -14.92 -13.11 35.34
C THR A 599 -15.11 -11.72 35.95
N ASN A 600 -16.31 -11.14 35.79
CA ASN A 600 -16.67 -9.79 36.24
C ASN A 600 -15.85 -8.68 35.52
N THR A 601 -15.39 -8.97 34.30
CA THR A 601 -14.47 -8.15 33.48
C THR A 601 -15.05 -7.96 32.08
N THR A 602 -14.97 -6.76 31.52
CA THR A 602 -15.23 -6.53 30.10
C THR A 602 -14.00 -6.83 29.24
N PHE A 603 -14.21 -7.09 27.95
CA PHE A 603 -13.13 -6.98 26.96
C PHE A 603 -12.68 -5.52 26.85
N LEU A 604 -11.38 -5.31 26.65
CA LEU A 604 -10.85 -4.03 26.19
C LEU A 604 -11.47 -3.63 24.83
N PRO A 605 -11.53 -2.32 24.50
CA PRO A 605 -11.91 -1.86 23.17
C PRO A 605 -11.02 -2.48 22.08
N ALA A 606 -11.53 -2.63 20.85
CA ALA A 606 -10.81 -3.30 19.76
C ALA A 606 -9.51 -2.54 19.42
N GLU A 607 -9.59 -1.22 19.42
CA GLU A 607 -8.54 -0.22 19.18
C GLU A 607 -7.43 -0.27 20.26
N ILE A 608 -7.72 -0.87 21.42
CA ILE A 608 -6.77 -1.14 22.50
C ILE A 608 -6.17 -2.55 22.36
N CYS A 609 -6.89 -3.49 21.75
CA CYS A 609 -6.42 -4.85 21.49
C CYS A 609 -5.48 -4.94 20.28
N GLU A 610 -5.54 -3.97 19.37
CA GLU A 610 -4.65 -3.85 18.20
C GLU A 610 -3.18 -3.81 18.58
N GLU A 611 -2.37 -4.50 17.77
CA GLU A 611 -0.93 -4.59 17.91
C GLU A 611 -0.25 -3.25 17.63
N ASP A 612 0.76 -2.92 18.42
CA ASP A 612 1.44 -1.62 18.38
C ASP A 612 2.88 -1.80 18.88
N VAL A 613 3.82 -1.15 18.19
CA VAL A 613 5.27 -1.24 18.44
C VAL A 613 5.81 0.17 18.57
N PHE A 614 6.30 0.50 19.77
CA PHE A 614 6.81 1.83 20.10
C PHE A 614 8.23 1.74 20.67
N ALA A 615 9.04 2.75 20.35
CA ALA A 615 10.40 2.88 20.87
C ALA A 615 10.40 3.36 22.34
N TYR A 616 11.50 3.09 23.04
CA TYR A 616 11.86 3.74 24.29
C TYR A 616 13.25 4.33 24.19
N ASP A 617 13.52 5.40 24.93
CA ASP A 617 14.84 6.02 24.99
C ASP A 617 15.83 5.07 25.69
N THR A 618 16.89 4.65 24.99
CA THR A 618 17.90 3.73 25.53
C THR A 618 18.92 4.42 26.43
N ASP A 619 19.09 5.73 26.31
CA ASP A 619 20.03 6.52 27.10
C ASP A 619 19.38 6.95 28.42
N GLU A 620 18.06 7.16 28.44
CA GLU A 620 17.28 7.32 29.69
C GLU A 620 16.95 5.97 30.35
N TYR A 621 16.59 4.92 29.56
CA TYR A 621 16.03 3.66 30.05
C TYR A 621 16.77 2.41 29.55
N ASP A 622 18.03 2.23 29.93
CA ASP A 622 18.84 1.06 29.54
C ASP A 622 18.37 -0.26 30.20
N PHE A 623 17.32 -0.87 29.66
CA PHE A 623 16.88 -2.22 30.05
C PHE A 623 17.87 -3.33 29.64
N HIS A 624 18.80 -3.07 28.72
CA HIS A 624 19.81 -4.06 28.31
C HIS A 624 20.91 -4.16 29.37
N GLY A 625 21.51 -3.03 29.74
CA GLY A 625 22.31 -2.89 30.94
C GLY A 625 21.56 -3.44 32.13
N THR A 626 20.31 -3.02 32.38
CA THR A 626 19.59 -3.47 33.60
C THR A 626 19.27 -4.98 33.66
N VAL A 627 19.24 -5.71 32.53
CA VAL A 627 19.01 -7.17 32.49
C VAL A 627 20.27 -8.00 32.34
N VAL A 628 21.35 -7.42 31.79
CA VAL A 628 22.70 -7.80 32.20
C VAL A 628 22.74 -7.74 33.74
N ASP A 629 22.47 -6.56 34.31
CA ASP A 629 22.53 -6.16 35.73
C ASP A 629 21.59 -6.91 36.72
N MET A 630 20.94 -7.99 36.26
CA MET A 630 20.04 -8.86 37.04
C MET A 630 20.50 -10.33 37.09
N LEU A 631 21.29 -10.79 36.11
CA LEU A 631 21.80 -12.17 35.94
C LEU A 631 22.85 -12.63 36.97
N GLU A 632 22.96 -11.89 38.07
CA GLU A 632 24.25 -11.53 38.68
C GLU A 632 24.17 -11.53 40.20
N LYS A 633 23.06 -11.00 40.72
CA LYS A 633 22.72 -10.90 42.15
C LYS A 633 22.14 -12.22 42.67
N CYS A 634 22.44 -13.29 41.95
CA CYS A 634 22.11 -14.66 42.25
C CYS A 634 23.37 -15.32 42.81
N ASP A 635 23.29 -15.77 44.07
CA ASP A 635 24.26 -16.58 44.84
C ASP A 635 25.64 -16.78 44.18
N PRO A 636 26.73 -16.16 44.69
CA PRO A 636 28.07 -16.28 44.07
C PRO A 636 28.64 -17.70 43.93
N GLU A 637 28.20 -18.68 44.72
CA GLU A 637 28.60 -20.10 44.55
C GLU A 637 27.61 -20.91 43.68
N LEU A 638 26.61 -20.24 43.09
CA LEU A 638 25.61 -20.83 42.19
C LEU A 638 25.41 -20.06 40.86
N ILE A 639 25.71 -18.74 40.78
CA ILE A 639 25.74 -17.89 39.57
C ILE A 639 26.89 -16.84 39.54
N GLY A 640 26.89 -15.71 40.31
CA GLY A 640 27.80 -14.56 39.99
C GLY A 640 28.02 -13.43 41.03
N HIS A 641 28.91 -12.48 40.67
CA HIS A 641 29.19 -11.11 41.19
C HIS A 641 30.51 -10.54 40.57
N PHE A 642 30.79 -9.22 40.57
CA PHE A 642 32.12 -8.65 40.22
C PHE A 642 32.56 -7.37 40.97
N ARG A 643 32.20 -6.15 40.51
CA ARG A 643 33.10 -4.98 40.62
C ARG A 643 33.26 -4.35 42.02
N SER A 644 34.52 -4.23 42.43
CA SER A 644 34.99 -3.27 43.44
C SER A 644 35.70 -2.07 42.80
N LEU A 645 35.75 -0.95 43.52
CA LEU A 645 36.75 0.11 43.37
C LEU A 645 37.98 -0.25 44.24
N GLU A 646 39.16 0.36 44.14
CA GLU A 646 39.62 1.53 43.38
C GLU A 646 41.06 1.30 42.89
N GLY A 647 41.45 1.87 41.75
CA GLY A 647 42.85 1.99 41.35
C GLY A 647 43.50 0.78 40.66
N ASP A 648 43.21 0.61 39.36
CA ASP A 648 44.16 -0.05 38.45
C ASP A 648 44.06 0.51 37.02
N ARG A 649 45.11 0.35 36.20
CA ARG A 649 45.20 0.92 34.83
C ARG A 649 45.78 -0.08 33.82
N ALA A 650 45.20 -0.04 32.61
CA ALA A 650 45.58 -0.82 31.42
C ALA A 650 45.38 -2.36 31.57
N ASP A 651 44.86 -3.09 30.59
CA ASP A 651 44.42 -2.66 29.25
C ASP A 651 43.09 -3.32 28.82
N THR A 652 42.58 -2.88 27.67
CA THR A 652 41.42 -3.36 26.88
C THR A 652 40.62 -4.62 27.28
N GLU A 653 39.29 -4.47 27.15
CA GLU A 653 38.25 -5.49 26.85
C GLU A 653 37.45 -6.23 27.96
N SER A 654 36.20 -6.56 27.57
CA SER A 654 35.13 -7.24 28.35
C SER A 654 34.65 -6.54 29.63
N ARG A 655 33.80 -5.52 29.48
CA ARG A 655 32.96 -5.02 30.57
C ARG A 655 31.86 -6.04 30.87
N LYS A 656 32.02 -6.78 31.96
CA LYS A 656 31.05 -7.73 32.52
C LYS A 656 30.49 -7.11 33.82
N LEU A 657 29.18 -6.92 33.93
CA LEU A 657 28.37 -7.10 35.17
C LEU A 657 28.92 -6.28 36.42
N ASP A 658 28.47 -6.34 37.69
CA ASP A 658 27.34 -7.01 38.34
C ASP A 658 26.49 -6.02 39.23
N ASN A 659 25.91 -4.94 38.66
CA ASN A 659 25.80 -3.66 39.38
C ASN A 659 24.36 -3.10 39.58
N PHE A 660 23.57 -2.91 38.51
CA PHE A 660 22.47 -1.91 38.43
C PHE A 660 21.03 -2.41 38.74
N VAL A 661 20.03 -1.53 38.77
CA VAL A 661 18.66 -1.80 39.28
C VAL A 661 17.60 -0.98 38.52
N VAL A 662 16.43 -1.56 38.22
CA VAL A 662 15.33 -0.89 37.46
C VAL A 662 14.58 0.17 38.30
N PRO A 663 14.52 1.46 37.87
CA PRO A 663 13.65 2.49 38.46
C PRO A 663 12.18 2.40 38.01
N LEU A 664 11.29 3.22 38.59
CA LEU A 664 9.83 3.15 38.32
C LEU A 664 9.31 4.23 37.36
N THR A 665 10.14 5.19 36.99
CA THR A 665 9.83 6.31 36.08
C THR A 665 9.94 5.93 34.59
N SER A 666 10.53 4.78 34.29
CA SER A 666 11.03 4.38 32.96
C SER A 666 10.00 3.72 32.04
N LEU A 667 8.73 4.12 32.08
CA LEU A 667 7.65 3.46 31.33
C LEU A 667 6.80 4.46 30.53
N THR A 668 7.31 4.87 29.36
CA THR A 668 6.58 5.58 28.29
C THR A 668 5.26 4.89 27.92
N LEU A 669 5.22 3.56 28.08
CA LEU A 669 4.04 2.71 27.91
C LEU A 669 2.77 3.25 28.59
N LEU A 670 2.80 3.59 29.88
CA LEU A 670 1.54 3.85 30.59
C LEU A 670 0.87 5.17 30.20
N PRO A 671 1.61 6.29 29.98
CA PRO A 671 1.06 7.47 29.31
C PRO A 671 0.53 7.18 27.89
N HIS A 672 1.25 6.39 27.08
CA HIS A 672 0.81 6.00 25.73
C HIS A 672 -0.50 5.18 25.76
N LEU A 673 -0.58 4.20 26.66
CA LEU A 673 -1.79 3.41 26.88
C LEU A 673 -2.96 4.27 27.39
N LYS A 674 -2.70 5.27 28.26
CA LYS A 674 -3.71 6.24 28.68
C LYS A 674 -4.20 7.10 27.50
N GLN A 675 -3.31 7.49 26.59
CA GLN A 675 -3.70 8.22 25.38
C GLN A 675 -4.53 7.33 24.44
N ARG A 676 -4.15 6.07 24.20
CA ARG A 676 -4.97 5.10 23.44
C ARG A 676 -6.36 4.94 24.06
N LEU A 677 -6.47 4.83 25.39
CA LEU A 677 -7.77 4.75 26.09
C LEU A 677 -8.64 6.00 25.95
N VAL A 678 -8.04 7.19 25.87
CA VAL A 678 -8.78 8.44 25.57
C VAL A 678 -9.23 8.47 24.11
N ASN A 679 -8.37 8.08 23.17
CA ASN A 679 -8.70 8.01 21.75
C ASN A 679 -9.83 7.01 21.48
N ALA A 680 -9.84 5.86 22.17
CA ALA A 680 -10.90 4.85 22.11
C ALA A 680 -12.16 5.20 22.94
N GLY A 681 -12.26 6.42 23.48
CA GLY A 681 -13.42 6.90 24.26
C GLY A 681 -13.65 6.20 25.61
N ALA A 682 -12.75 5.31 26.04
CA ALA A 682 -12.84 4.58 27.31
C ALA A 682 -12.54 5.46 28.53
N VAL A 683 -11.82 6.56 28.34
CA VAL A 683 -11.49 7.57 29.35
C VAL A 683 -11.81 8.96 28.77
N LYS A 684 -12.41 9.86 29.58
CA LYS A 684 -13.01 11.09 29.05
C LYS A 684 -12.00 12.17 28.64
N ASP A 685 -10.88 12.25 29.34
CA ASP A 685 -9.76 13.15 29.01
C ASP A 685 -8.46 12.64 29.63
N THR A 686 -7.33 13.22 29.23
CA THR A 686 -5.98 12.83 29.67
C THR A 686 -5.66 13.23 31.13
N LYS A 687 -6.49 14.04 31.78
CA LYS A 687 -6.32 14.52 33.17
C LYS A 687 -7.08 13.68 34.18
N GLN A 688 -8.15 12.98 33.77
CA GLN A 688 -8.83 12.00 34.61
C GLN A 688 -7.85 10.90 35.05
N PRO A 689 -7.67 10.61 36.36
CA PRO A 689 -6.77 9.57 36.82
C PRO A 689 -7.31 8.17 36.50
N VAL A 690 -6.45 7.29 35.99
CA VAL A 690 -6.74 5.89 35.64
C VAL A 690 -5.79 5.00 36.41
N ASN A 691 -6.31 3.89 36.97
CA ASN A 691 -5.45 2.91 37.64
C ASN A 691 -5.05 1.76 36.71
N PHE A 692 -3.77 1.42 36.73
CA PHE A 692 -3.18 0.32 36.00
C PHE A 692 -2.58 -0.70 36.97
N TYR A 693 -2.77 -1.98 36.68
CA TYR A 693 -2.34 -3.12 37.50
C TYR A 693 -1.31 -3.95 36.73
N TYR A 694 -0.04 -3.59 36.83
CA TYR A 694 1.03 -4.24 36.06
C TYR A 694 1.64 -5.44 36.81
N GLN A 695 2.00 -6.48 36.06
CA GLN A 695 2.69 -7.66 36.55
C GLN A 695 4.07 -7.29 37.13
N ARG A 696 4.36 -7.66 38.38
CA ARG A 696 5.66 -7.45 39.01
C ARG A 696 6.11 -8.69 39.81
N PRO A 697 7.29 -9.27 39.55
CA PRO A 697 8.25 -8.89 38.51
C PRO A 697 7.73 -9.20 37.09
N PRO A 698 8.26 -8.52 36.05
CA PRO A 698 8.14 -9.00 34.69
C PRO A 698 8.78 -10.40 34.57
N THR A 699 8.34 -11.19 33.61
CA THR A 699 8.98 -12.48 33.31
C THR A 699 10.21 -12.24 32.44
N MET A 700 11.34 -12.89 32.75
CA MET A 700 12.50 -12.94 31.86
C MET A 700 12.61 -14.29 31.14
N ARG A 701 12.83 -14.26 29.82
CA ARG A 701 12.91 -15.45 28.96
C ARG A 701 14.25 -15.54 28.25
N ILE A 702 15.13 -16.44 28.70
CA ILE A 702 16.43 -16.72 28.06
C ILE A 702 16.35 -18.03 27.28
N GLN A 703 16.62 -17.97 25.98
CA GLN A 703 16.63 -19.09 25.05
C GLN A 703 18.01 -19.18 24.39
N PRO A 704 18.96 -19.95 24.97
CA PRO A 704 20.29 -20.13 24.41
C PRO A 704 20.27 -20.67 22.98
N GLY A 705 21.25 -20.27 22.17
CA GLY A 705 21.45 -20.81 20.82
C GLY A 705 22.58 -21.85 20.79
N PRO A 706 22.48 -22.96 20.03
CA PRO A 706 21.30 -23.44 19.30
C PRO A 706 20.41 -24.35 20.17
N ALA A 707 19.12 -24.03 20.30
CA ALA A 707 18.14 -24.80 21.06
C ALA A 707 16.90 -25.16 20.23
N ARG A 708 16.66 -26.47 20.07
CA ARG A 708 15.46 -27.06 19.42
C ARG A 708 14.18 -26.95 20.26
N ALA A 709 14.17 -26.12 21.31
CA ALA A 709 13.02 -25.91 22.17
C ALA A 709 12.17 -24.76 21.63
N LEU A 710 10.87 -25.02 21.46
CA LEU A 710 9.86 -24.06 21.03
C LEU A 710 8.72 -24.03 22.06
N VAL A 711 8.05 -22.90 22.19
CA VAL A 711 6.77 -22.79 22.88
C VAL A 711 5.67 -23.19 21.89
N ARG A 712 4.58 -23.82 22.35
CA ARG A 712 3.42 -24.09 21.47
C ARG A 712 2.56 -22.85 21.35
N ALA A 713 1.79 -22.75 20.26
CA ALA A 713 0.68 -21.82 20.20
C ALA A 713 -0.30 -22.09 21.35
N HIS A 714 -0.65 -21.04 22.08
CA HIS A 714 -1.60 -20.97 23.18
C HIS A 714 -2.11 -19.53 23.27
N ASN A 715 -3.26 -19.31 23.90
CA ASN A 715 -3.60 -18.00 24.44
C ASN A 715 -3.38 -17.97 25.97
N ASP A 716 -3.27 -16.78 26.55
CA ASP A 716 -3.02 -16.65 27.99
C ASP A 716 -4.31 -16.92 28.83
N ALA A 717 -5.51 -16.86 28.25
CA ALA A 717 -6.75 -17.24 28.93
C ALA A 717 -6.81 -18.75 29.29
N GLU A 718 -6.16 -19.63 28.51
CA GLU A 718 -5.92 -21.04 28.89
C GLU A 718 -5.24 -21.20 30.26
N TYR A 719 -4.52 -20.18 30.71
CA TYR A 719 -3.77 -20.14 31.97
C TYR A 719 -4.39 -19.19 33.01
N GLY A 720 -5.56 -18.61 32.73
CA GLY A 720 -6.26 -17.72 33.67
C GLY A 720 -5.82 -16.26 33.62
N HIS A 721 -5.44 -15.74 32.46
CA HIS A 721 -5.39 -14.29 32.23
C HIS A 721 -6.75 -13.74 31.80
N GLN A 722 -6.95 -12.42 32.00
CA GLN A 722 -8.24 -11.74 31.77
C GLN A 722 -8.20 -10.94 30.46
N ASN A 723 -9.36 -10.74 29.81
CA ASN A 723 -9.51 -9.89 28.62
C ASN A 723 -9.45 -8.37 28.93
N GLY A 724 -9.14 -8.02 30.19
CA GLY A 724 -8.77 -6.69 30.65
C GLY A 724 -7.25 -6.48 30.80
N GLU A 725 -6.43 -7.49 30.50
CA GLU A 725 -4.95 -7.43 30.50
C GLU A 725 -4.40 -7.34 29.07
N LEU A 726 -3.48 -6.41 28.80
CA LEU A 726 -2.63 -6.42 27.60
C LEU A 726 -1.26 -7.04 27.88
N ASN A 727 -0.71 -7.74 26.89
CA ASN A 727 0.64 -8.29 26.91
C ASN A 727 1.64 -7.31 26.32
N TYR A 728 2.82 -7.21 26.95
CA TYR A 728 3.95 -6.44 26.47
C TYR A 728 5.19 -7.32 26.34
N TRP A 729 5.87 -7.21 25.20
CA TRP A 729 7.03 -7.99 24.82
C TRP A 729 8.20 -7.07 24.47
N LEU A 730 9.26 -7.16 25.25
CA LEU A 730 10.45 -6.33 25.15
C LEU A 730 11.67 -7.20 24.79
N PRO A 731 12.03 -7.32 23.50
CA PRO A 731 13.22 -8.06 23.07
C PRO A 731 14.51 -7.32 23.47
N LEU A 732 15.34 -7.98 24.26
CA LEU A 732 16.62 -7.41 24.76
C LEU A 732 17.82 -7.90 23.95
N THR A 733 17.58 -8.67 22.90
CA THR A 733 18.59 -9.17 21.95
C THR A 733 17.99 -9.14 20.56
N SER A 734 18.72 -8.63 19.56
CA SER A 734 18.20 -8.50 18.19
C SER A 734 17.61 -9.81 17.65
N ARG A 735 16.35 -9.76 17.23
CA ARG A 735 15.67 -10.88 16.55
C ARG A 735 16.37 -11.28 15.25
N ARG A 736 16.99 -10.31 14.56
CA ARG A 736 17.73 -10.53 13.30
C ARG A 736 18.97 -11.40 13.50
N LYS A 737 19.69 -11.24 14.61
CA LYS A 737 20.85 -12.09 14.95
C LYS A 737 20.43 -13.46 15.49
N THR A 738 19.40 -13.51 16.34
CA THR A 738 18.97 -14.75 17.01
C THR A 738 18.10 -15.66 16.15
N GLY A 739 17.43 -15.11 15.12
CA GLY A 739 16.44 -15.83 14.32
C GLY A 739 15.17 -16.21 15.09
N VAL A 740 14.90 -15.52 16.20
CA VAL A 740 13.76 -15.80 17.10
C VAL A 740 12.90 -14.56 17.24
N ASP A 741 11.60 -14.74 17.03
CA ASP A 741 10.59 -13.70 17.14
C ASP A 741 9.42 -14.17 18.03
N LEU A 742 8.55 -13.25 18.44
CA LEU A 742 7.23 -13.58 18.98
C LEU A 742 6.22 -13.59 17.84
N TRP A 743 5.58 -14.75 17.66
CA TRP A 743 4.56 -14.97 16.65
C TRP A 743 3.17 -14.89 17.27
N VAL A 744 2.29 -14.08 16.68
CA VAL A 744 0.92 -13.82 17.17
C VAL A 744 -0.07 -14.01 16.02
N GLU A 745 -1.27 -14.46 16.35
CA GLU A 745 -2.42 -14.65 15.46
C GLU A 745 -3.19 -13.34 15.24
N SER A 746 -3.52 -12.98 13.99
CA SER A 746 -4.04 -11.62 13.67
C SER A 746 -5.40 -11.30 14.29
N SER A 747 -6.17 -12.33 14.65
CA SER A 747 -7.28 -12.22 15.60
C SER A 747 -7.68 -13.60 16.11
N SER A 748 -7.94 -13.71 17.42
CA SER A 748 -8.51 -14.85 18.16
C SER A 748 -9.16 -15.95 17.28
N GLY A 749 -8.43 -17.04 17.04
CA GLY A 749 -8.93 -18.27 16.42
C GLY A 749 -8.73 -18.43 14.91
N LYS A 750 -8.09 -17.49 14.21
CA LYS A 750 -7.76 -17.62 12.76
C LYS A 750 -6.61 -18.59 12.45
N GLY A 751 -5.64 -18.75 13.35
CA GLY A 751 -4.41 -19.52 13.16
C GLY A 751 -3.38 -18.93 12.18
N ASP A 752 -3.50 -17.66 11.83
CA ASP A 752 -2.74 -16.95 10.79
C ASP A 752 -1.53 -16.18 11.35
N PHE A 753 -0.62 -16.91 12.00
CA PHE A 753 0.48 -16.31 12.76
C PHE A 753 1.46 -15.48 11.90
N HIS A 754 1.61 -14.20 12.26
CA HIS A 754 2.66 -13.30 11.79
C HIS A 754 3.66 -12.98 12.94
N GLN A 755 4.65 -12.14 12.66
CA GLN A 755 5.68 -11.71 13.61
C GLN A 755 5.37 -10.31 14.15
N LEU A 756 5.50 -10.08 15.46
CA LEU A 756 5.36 -8.73 16.04
C LEU A 756 6.49 -7.76 15.64
N ARG A 757 7.63 -8.26 15.17
CA ARG A 757 8.71 -7.47 14.54
C ARG A 757 9.31 -6.31 15.36
N ALA A 758 9.15 -6.27 16.68
CA ALA A 758 9.98 -5.38 17.51
C ALA A 758 11.46 -5.79 17.43
N ASP A 759 12.35 -4.82 17.25
CA ASP A 759 13.80 -4.94 17.36
C ASP A 759 14.25 -4.47 18.75
N PHE A 760 15.57 -4.39 18.94
CA PHE A 760 16.13 -3.74 20.12
C PHE A 760 15.71 -2.26 20.20
N ALA A 761 15.54 -1.72 21.41
CA ALA A 761 14.97 -0.39 21.70
C ALA A 761 13.45 -0.23 21.47
N GLU A 762 12.72 -1.31 21.14
CA GLU A 762 11.28 -1.30 20.92
C GLU A 762 10.53 -2.22 21.90
N VAL A 763 9.25 -1.91 22.18
CA VAL A 763 8.31 -2.77 22.89
C VAL A 763 7.12 -3.05 21.97
N ALA A 764 6.78 -4.33 21.78
CA ALA A 764 5.53 -4.72 21.14
C ALA A 764 4.43 -4.93 22.18
N SER A 765 3.20 -4.52 21.84
CA SER A 765 1.99 -4.78 22.61
C SER A 765 0.98 -5.59 21.80
N PHE A 766 0.24 -6.49 22.46
CA PHE A 766 -0.77 -7.34 21.83
C PHE A 766 -1.77 -7.90 22.87
N HIS A 767 -2.98 -8.29 22.44
CA HIS A 767 -3.98 -8.91 23.32
C HIS A 767 -3.81 -10.45 23.42
N GLY A 768 -2.76 -10.87 24.14
CA GLY A 768 -2.39 -12.29 24.31
C GLY A 768 -3.40 -13.15 25.07
N SER A 769 -4.34 -12.55 25.80
CA SER A 769 -5.45 -13.25 26.45
C SER A 769 -6.39 -13.92 25.44
N SER A 770 -6.65 -13.30 24.27
CA SER A 770 -7.48 -13.92 23.21
C SER A 770 -6.68 -14.45 22.02
N CYS A 771 -5.62 -13.76 21.60
CA CYS A 771 -4.87 -14.12 20.39
C CYS A 771 -3.81 -15.18 20.71
N SER A 772 -3.84 -16.26 19.93
CA SER A 772 -2.87 -17.36 20.05
C SER A 772 -1.46 -16.87 19.73
N HIS A 773 -0.47 -17.25 20.53
CA HIS A 773 0.92 -16.82 20.32
C HIS A 773 1.96 -17.88 20.67
N TYR A 774 3.15 -17.80 20.07
CA TYR A 774 4.28 -18.71 20.33
C TYR A 774 5.65 -18.11 19.99
N ILE A 775 6.71 -18.76 20.49
CA ILE A 775 8.11 -18.41 20.18
C ILE A 775 8.77 -19.58 19.45
N ASN A 776 9.41 -19.30 18.31
CA ASN A 776 10.08 -20.30 17.49
C ASN A 776 11.39 -20.83 18.12
N ALA A 777 11.92 -21.93 17.57
CA ALA A 777 13.18 -22.50 18.05
C ALA A 777 14.38 -21.61 17.68
N ASN A 778 15.34 -21.48 18.59
CA ASN A 778 16.57 -20.73 18.36
C ASN A 778 17.58 -21.61 17.60
N HIS A 779 17.70 -21.37 16.29
CA HIS A 779 18.65 -22.09 15.44
C HIS A 779 20.02 -21.41 15.33
N SER A 780 20.18 -20.20 15.87
CA SER A 780 21.43 -19.44 15.84
C SER A 780 22.42 -19.90 16.92
N LEU A 781 23.62 -19.31 16.91
CA LEU A 781 24.60 -19.43 18.00
C LEU A 781 24.40 -18.36 19.10
N TRP A 782 23.43 -17.46 18.93
CA TRP A 782 23.23 -16.30 19.80
C TRP A 782 22.11 -16.58 20.80
N THR A 783 22.37 -16.36 22.09
CA THR A 783 21.32 -16.44 23.12
C THR A 783 20.29 -15.33 22.92
N ARG A 784 19.00 -15.69 22.95
CA ARG A 784 17.88 -14.75 22.86
C ARG A 784 17.35 -14.41 24.25
N VAL A 785 17.19 -13.13 24.57
CA VAL A 785 16.65 -12.61 25.84
C VAL A 785 15.48 -11.67 25.56
N SER A 786 14.44 -11.72 26.40
CA SER A 786 13.39 -10.69 26.46
C SER A 786 12.79 -10.62 27.86
N LEU A 787 12.05 -9.54 28.09
CA LEU A 787 11.03 -9.48 29.13
C LEU A 787 9.63 -9.71 28.52
N ASP A 788 8.73 -10.33 29.28
CA ASP A 788 7.27 -10.34 29.03
C ASP A 788 6.49 -10.01 30.30
N PHE A 789 5.53 -9.10 30.20
CA PHE A 789 4.67 -8.70 31.32
C PHE A 789 3.26 -8.34 30.83
N ARG A 790 2.29 -8.35 31.74
CA ARG A 790 0.91 -7.88 31.48
C ARG A 790 0.58 -6.61 32.24
N VAL A 791 -0.34 -5.81 31.70
CA VAL A 791 -0.96 -4.66 32.39
C VAL A 791 -2.47 -4.78 32.33
N GLY A 792 -3.11 -4.93 33.49
CA GLY A 792 -4.57 -4.87 33.65
C GLY A 792 -5.06 -3.43 33.80
N ILE A 793 -6.19 -3.08 33.16
CA ILE A 793 -6.74 -1.72 33.12
C ILE A 793 -8.01 -1.60 33.97
N GLU A 794 -8.08 -0.61 34.87
CA GLU A 794 -9.26 -0.39 35.71
C GLU A 794 -10.55 -0.19 34.90
N GLY A 795 -11.65 -0.77 35.38
CA GLY A 795 -12.93 -0.86 34.66
C GLY A 795 -13.05 -2.09 33.76
N PHE A 796 -11.93 -2.63 33.28
CA PHE A 796 -11.86 -3.82 32.42
C PHE A 796 -11.25 -5.04 33.14
N PHE A 797 -10.41 -4.81 34.16
CA PHE A 797 -9.65 -5.83 34.88
C PHE A 797 -10.01 -5.88 36.38
N ASP A 798 -10.21 -7.08 36.94
CA ASP A 798 -10.37 -7.28 38.38
C ASP A 798 -9.05 -7.81 39.01
N PRO A 799 -8.35 -6.99 39.82
CA PRO A 799 -7.10 -7.40 40.49
C PRO A 799 -7.29 -8.44 41.61
N ASN A 800 -8.52 -8.79 41.97
CA ASN A 800 -8.84 -9.77 43.02
C ASN A 800 -9.32 -11.11 42.47
N TRP A 801 -9.65 -11.17 41.17
CA TRP A 801 -10.13 -12.39 40.53
C TRP A 801 -9.03 -13.45 40.43
N GLN A 802 -9.40 -14.72 40.67
CA GLN A 802 -8.51 -15.88 40.51
C GLN A 802 -9.28 -17.05 39.91
N MET A 803 -8.66 -17.80 38.99
CA MET A 803 -9.26 -19.00 38.40
C MET A 803 -9.40 -20.12 39.45
N ILE A 804 -10.58 -20.76 39.51
CA ILE A 804 -10.83 -21.84 40.46
C ILE A 804 -9.85 -22.99 40.23
N GLY A 805 -9.00 -23.28 41.23
CA GLY A 805 -7.97 -24.30 41.17
C GLY A 805 -6.54 -23.78 40.96
N THR A 806 -6.34 -22.46 40.85
CA THR A 806 -5.00 -21.86 40.98
C THR A 806 -4.48 -22.02 42.41
N THR A 807 -3.20 -22.32 42.55
CA THR A 807 -2.50 -22.38 43.86
C THR A 807 -1.48 -21.25 44.05
N ASP A 808 -1.29 -20.44 43.01
CA ASP A 808 -0.25 -19.42 42.90
C ASP A 808 -0.60 -18.54 41.68
N ASP A 809 -0.46 -17.22 41.80
CA ASP A 809 -0.74 -16.23 40.73
C ASP A 809 0.38 -15.17 40.68
N HIS A 810 0.40 -14.35 39.62
CA HIS A 810 1.32 -13.24 39.46
C HIS A 810 1.00 -12.10 40.43
N SER A 811 1.99 -11.72 41.24
CA SER A 811 1.94 -10.46 41.99
C SER A 811 1.86 -9.27 41.03
N ARG A 812 0.96 -8.33 41.32
CA ARG A 812 0.72 -7.11 40.55
C ARG A 812 0.98 -5.88 41.41
N LYS A 813 1.30 -4.73 40.79
CA LYS A 813 1.32 -3.42 41.47
C LYS A 813 0.32 -2.47 40.82
N LYS A 814 -0.43 -1.74 41.66
CA LYS A 814 -1.29 -0.62 41.25
C LYS A 814 -0.44 0.63 41.06
N VAL A 815 -0.66 1.35 39.97
CA VAL A 815 -0.17 2.71 39.68
C VAL A 815 -1.36 3.55 39.20
N THR A 816 -1.35 4.84 39.49
CA THR A 816 -2.37 5.81 39.07
C THR A 816 -1.70 6.87 38.19
N LEU A 817 -2.30 7.18 37.04
CA LEU A 817 -1.82 8.16 36.06
C LEU A 817 -2.95 9.01 35.50
#